data_AF-A0A1X0S3L4-F1
#
_entry.id   AF-A0A1X0S3L4-F1
#
_cell.length_a   1.000
_cell.length_b   1.000
_cell.length_c   1.000
_cell.angle_alpha   90.00
_cell.angle_beta   90.00
_cell.angle_gamma   90.00
#
_symmetry.space_group_name_H-M   'P 1'
#
loop_
_entity.id
_entity.type
_entity.pdbx_description
1 polymer ?
#
loop_
_entity_poly.entity_id
_entity_poly.type
_entity_poly.pdbx_seq_one_letter_code
_entity_poly.pdbx_strand_id
1 'polypeptide(L)'
;MDKSESKRNKHDAYWHQLNHWADSLFGHSPQSILPTNQQQQQEKRKRWVRLLVLFYIIFSILLTSAHFTHWFFQLFSQRTTRDNFHIDRTYDADLSYSAITTMPHGLKLSKMFPKSEYGALKGVTPFWQSASQSSDESDVSLLTNVSPESWKELVALAENYNGPISATLHVSKQTHKDILNAIEQEYHSKPSLYQNVDIHLIETSGHNSISVLLPMNAERNIARVYARTNYVCDTPSSIILPTDLRRTIHTYTKQMQLGDMLVVPTFEIQQQVVSANDIPRTKKEVLGLVNEGKLGLYDAQFKLNEGPTDLEKWKKAKDVYKVENYTIDYEPLVIQSKTVQPWCSERFVDKRSACLLSSYLAGNDFLVLPNDFAIYKPSARKHLVSDLDRVIEKRLYSKFYWEECVYHARELDSMGLWKTSKSNHIRQQCSRIIQNWEQQQQQQPYHINRFAMTTTPTTTATTTTTTTDMSGPQRPISTTPAFQSIGYDEREKRTYELVVCQQPLHARMCGFGEKDRRPIDPPPIVQLIVKQNDVPVDIQSLQIPFFVLHVTLWSDDRTEERNIISNPPKCTRVLMGSLVSSPSLLKNAKNEPGLYFAFPDLSIRTEGRYTLRFSLMKLANSDFQENAKSKIVAQVFSDPFTVYSAKKNLLNYQRYLQNKA
;
A
#
# COMPACT_ATOMS: atom_id res chain seq x y z
N MET A 1 60.73 66.90 17.09
CA MET A 1 60.88 65.96 18.22
C MET A 1 60.04 66.56 19.35
N ASP A 2 58.99 65.96 19.89
CA ASP A 2 58.58 64.57 19.84
C ASP A 2 57.03 64.49 19.84
N LYS A 3 56.44 64.06 18.72
CA LYS A 3 54.99 63.79 18.58
C LYS A 3 54.61 62.43 19.20
N SER A 4 55.53 61.77 19.92
CA SER A 4 55.29 60.47 20.57
C SER A 4 54.78 60.58 22.02
N GLU A 5 55.00 61.70 22.74
CA GLU A 5 54.57 61.85 24.14
C GLU A 5 53.06 62.18 24.31
N SER A 6 52.45 62.88 23.35
CA SER A 6 51.00 63.17 23.40
C SER A 6 50.12 61.92 23.13
N LYS A 7 50.66 60.92 22.42
CA LYS A 7 49.94 59.65 22.13
C LYS A 7 50.03 58.62 23.27
N ARG A 8 51.07 58.65 24.11
CA ARG A 8 51.16 57.79 25.31
C ARG A 8 50.15 58.19 26.39
N ASN A 9 50.01 59.49 26.68
CA ASN A 9 49.09 59.97 27.73
C ASN A 9 47.59 59.74 27.45
N LYS A 10 47.15 59.63 26.19
CA LYS A 10 45.76 59.26 25.86
C LYS A 10 45.52 57.74 25.86
N HIS A 11 46.53 56.95 25.53
CA HIS A 11 46.43 55.50 25.54
C HIS A 11 46.40 54.99 27.00
N ASP A 12 47.24 55.53 27.89
CA ASP A 12 47.28 55.14 29.30
C ASP A 12 46.02 55.57 30.09
N ALA A 13 45.39 56.70 29.72
CA ALA A 13 44.11 57.13 30.29
C ALA A 13 42.94 56.19 29.93
N TYR A 14 42.93 55.63 28.72
CA TYR A 14 41.91 54.69 28.25
C TYR A 14 42.04 53.33 28.94
N TRP A 15 43.27 52.86 29.16
CA TRP A 15 43.55 51.61 29.90
C TRP A 15 43.25 51.74 31.40
N HIS A 16 43.47 52.91 32.01
CA HIS A 16 43.07 53.18 33.40
C HIS A 16 41.55 53.18 33.59
N GLN A 17 40.79 53.73 32.64
CA GLN A 17 39.32 53.79 32.73
C GLN A 17 38.66 52.41 32.51
N LEU A 18 39.22 51.60 31.61
CA LEU A 18 38.78 50.21 31.38
C LEU A 18 39.10 49.28 32.56
N ASN A 19 40.26 49.46 33.22
CA ASN A 19 40.62 48.69 34.41
C ASN A 19 39.74 49.06 35.62
N HIS A 20 39.42 50.34 35.81
CA HIS A 20 38.52 50.81 36.87
C HIS A 20 37.06 50.34 36.69
N TRP A 21 36.59 50.22 35.44
CA TRP A 21 35.27 49.65 35.16
C TRP A 21 35.23 48.14 35.42
N ALA A 22 36.30 47.41 35.04
CA ALA A 22 36.41 45.97 35.26
C ALA A 22 36.56 45.58 36.75
N ASP A 23 37.26 46.38 37.56
CA ASP A 23 37.41 46.12 39.00
C ASP A 23 36.11 46.35 39.80
N SER A 24 35.15 47.10 39.24
CA SER A 24 33.80 47.27 39.83
C SER A 24 32.88 46.06 39.65
N LEU A 25 33.13 45.22 38.63
CA LEU A 25 32.28 44.09 38.26
C LEU A 25 32.63 42.78 38.99
N PHE A 26 33.86 42.64 39.51
CA PHE A 26 34.37 41.36 40.03
C PHE A 26 34.76 41.34 41.51
N GLY A 27 34.52 42.42 42.26
CA GLY A 27 34.73 42.49 43.71
C GLY A 27 36.20 42.46 44.14
N HIS A 28 36.52 43.20 45.21
CA HIS A 28 37.88 43.25 45.76
C HIS A 28 38.24 41.94 46.49
N SER A 29 39.29 41.26 46.04
CA SER A 29 39.95 40.19 46.80
C SER A 29 41.04 40.77 47.70
N PRO A 30 41.15 40.38 48.99
CA PRO A 30 42.13 40.94 49.92
C PRO A 30 43.57 40.52 49.58
N GLN A 31 44.52 41.33 50.03
CA GLN A 31 45.96 41.27 49.73
C GLN A 31 46.56 39.87 49.96
N SER A 32 47.16 39.29 48.92
CA SER A 32 47.94 38.05 49.00
C SER A 32 49.45 38.34 49.03
N ILE A 33 50.12 37.86 50.08
CA ILE A 33 51.58 37.92 50.25
C ILE A 33 52.20 36.74 49.49
N LEU A 34 52.67 36.96 48.26
CA LEU A 34 53.40 35.96 47.45
C LEU A 34 54.51 36.66 46.62
N PRO A 35 55.66 35.99 46.37
CA PRO A 35 56.85 36.61 45.78
C PRO A 35 56.71 36.97 44.29
N THR A 36 57.48 37.99 43.88
CA THR A 36 57.33 38.85 42.68
C THR A 36 57.26 38.14 41.33
N ASN A 37 57.81 36.92 41.20
CA ASN A 37 57.78 36.16 39.94
C ASN A 37 56.43 35.46 39.66
N GLN A 38 55.66 35.10 40.69
CA GLN A 38 54.35 34.47 40.50
C GLN A 38 53.23 35.48 40.18
N GLN A 39 53.37 36.73 40.63
CA GLN A 39 52.42 37.81 40.33
C GLN A 39 52.39 38.18 38.83
N GLN A 40 53.54 38.23 38.16
CA GLN A 40 53.59 38.52 36.71
C GLN A 40 52.93 37.42 35.85
N GLN A 41 52.99 36.17 36.28
CA GLN A 41 52.40 35.04 35.55
C GLN A 41 50.89 34.96 35.77
N GLN A 42 50.40 35.34 36.95
CA GLN A 42 48.98 35.44 37.27
C GLN A 42 48.31 36.63 36.57
N GLU A 43 49.00 37.77 36.47
CA GLU A 43 48.61 38.95 35.68
C GLU A 43 48.48 38.61 34.17
N LYS A 44 49.48 37.94 33.59
CA LYS A 44 49.42 37.48 32.19
C LYS A 44 48.23 36.54 31.96
N ARG A 45 47.97 35.59 32.87
CA ARG A 45 46.85 34.64 32.75
C ARG A 45 45.49 35.35 32.85
N LYS A 46 45.34 36.32 33.76
CA LYS A 46 44.13 37.16 33.86
C LYS A 46 43.92 38.00 32.60
N ARG A 47 44.99 38.51 31.98
CA ARG A 47 44.94 39.28 30.72
C ARG A 47 44.48 38.43 29.52
N TRP A 48 44.93 37.18 29.43
CA TRP A 48 44.47 36.23 28.40
C TRP A 48 43.01 35.81 28.59
N VAL A 49 42.57 35.57 29.83
CA VAL A 49 41.16 35.27 30.12
C VAL A 49 40.26 36.45 29.76
N ARG A 50 40.67 37.69 30.09
CA ARG A 50 39.94 38.91 29.69
C ARG A 50 39.83 39.05 28.17
N LEU A 51 40.90 38.76 27.43
CA LEU A 51 40.89 38.78 25.95
C LEU A 51 39.95 37.71 25.35
N LEU A 52 39.93 36.50 25.92
CA LEU A 52 39.03 35.43 25.46
C LEU A 52 37.55 35.77 25.72
N VAL A 53 37.24 36.36 26.88
CA VAL A 53 35.87 36.82 27.19
C VAL A 53 35.45 37.95 26.24
N LEU A 54 36.34 38.91 25.96
CA LEU A 54 36.07 39.99 25.00
C LEU A 54 35.82 39.46 23.59
N PHE A 55 36.63 38.50 23.15
CA PHE A 55 36.43 37.82 21.87
C PHE A 55 35.08 37.09 21.80
N TYR A 56 34.71 36.37 22.86
CA TYR A 56 33.44 35.67 22.94
C TYR A 56 32.23 36.62 22.89
N ILE A 57 32.31 37.77 23.57
CA ILE A 57 31.26 38.80 23.53
C ILE A 57 31.12 39.37 22.12
N ILE A 58 32.23 39.74 21.47
CA ILE A 58 32.21 40.26 20.10
C ILE A 58 31.66 39.22 19.12
N PHE A 59 32.10 37.98 19.23
CA PHE A 59 31.61 36.88 18.40
C PHE A 59 30.10 36.64 18.60
N SER A 60 29.62 36.68 19.84
CA SER A 60 28.19 36.50 20.14
C SER A 60 27.34 37.64 19.58
N ILE A 61 27.83 38.88 19.64
CA ILE A 61 27.15 40.04 19.05
C ILE A 61 27.08 39.90 17.51
N LEU A 62 28.18 39.50 16.87
CA LEU A 62 28.23 39.28 15.42
C LEU A 62 27.34 38.14 14.96
N LEU A 63 27.31 37.03 15.71
CA LEU A 63 26.44 35.89 15.40
C LEU A 63 24.96 36.26 15.54
N THR A 64 24.62 37.01 16.60
CA THR A 64 23.25 37.46 16.85
C THR A 64 22.81 38.48 15.81
N SER A 65 23.69 39.40 15.41
CA SER A 65 23.38 40.38 14.36
C SER A 65 23.22 39.73 12.98
N ALA A 66 24.03 38.72 12.64
CA ALA A 66 23.89 37.94 11.41
C ALA A 66 22.56 37.15 11.37
N HIS A 67 22.16 36.54 12.48
CA HIS A 67 20.86 35.87 12.57
C HIS A 67 19.69 36.87 12.50
N PHE A 68 19.82 38.03 13.13
CA PHE A 68 18.80 39.07 13.10
C PHE A 68 18.65 39.68 11.70
N THR A 69 19.75 39.94 10.98
CA THR A 69 19.68 40.44 9.60
C THR A 69 19.07 39.39 8.68
N HIS A 70 19.44 38.11 8.80
CA HIS A 70 18.79 37.04 8.04
C HIS A 70 17.29 36.98 8.29
N TRP A 71 16.86 37.00 9.57
CA TRP A 71 15.45 37.00 9.94
C TRP A 71 14.70 38.26 9.44
N PHE A 72 15.31 39.45 9.57
CA PHE A 72 14.73 40.72 9.17
C PHE A 72 14.55 40.83 7.64
N PHE A 73 15.54 40.39 6.86
CA PHE A 73 15.42 40.34 5.40
C PHE A 73 14.44 39.26 4.94
N GLN A 74 14.31 38.15 5.67
CA GLN A 74 13.29 37.12 5.40
C GLN A 74 11.87 37.65 5.63
N LEU A 75 11.67 38.57 6.58
CA LEU A 75 10.41 39.27 6.81
C LEU A 75 10.05 40.28 5.70
N PHE A 76 11.04 40.96 5.12
CA PHE A 76 10.81 41.89 4.00
C PHE A 76 10.68 41.18 2.65
N SER A 77 11.35 40.03 2.47
CA SER A 77 11.17 39.17 1.29
C SER A 77 9.77 38.56 1.19
N GLN A 78 9.01 38.52 2.29
CA GLN A 78 7.61 38.04 2.30
C GLN A 78 6.56 39.11 2.00
N ARG A 79 6.94 40.38 1.76
CA ARG A 79 5.98 41.46 1.48
C ARG A 79 5.73 41.77 0.00
N THR A 80 6.41 41.09 -0.93
CA THR A 80 6.22 41.27 -2.37
C THR A 80 5.70 40.00 -3.04
N THR A 81 4.49 39.57 -2.68
CA THR A 81 3.58 38.72 -3.48
C THR A 81 2.21 38.71 -2.79
N ARG A 82 1.61 39.90 -2.60
CA ARG A 82 0.28 40.01 -1.97
C ARG A 82 -0.88 40.13 -2.94
N ASP A 83 -0.59 40.21 -4.23
CA ASP A 83 -1.61 40.19 -5.27
C ASP A 83 -1.39 38.94 -6.13
N ASN A 84 -2.40 38.06 -6.14
CA ASN A 84 -2.49 36.77 -6.84
C ASN A 84 -1.91 35.52 -6.12
N PHE A 85 -2.16 35.34 -4.82
CA PHE A 85 -2.13 33.97 -4.26
C PHE A 85 -3.43 33.24 -4.63
N HIS A 86 -3.44 32.67 -5.84
CA HIS A 86 -4.46 31.71 -6.23
C HIS A 86 -4.15 30.39 -5.51
N ILE A 87 -5.03 29.96 -4.61
CA ILE A 87 -4.93 28.60 -4.06
C ILE A 87 -5.34 27.67 -5.19
N ASP A 88 -4.37 27.10 -5.88
CA ASP A 88 -4.63 25.91 -6.68
C ASP A 88 -5.03 24.82 -5.70
N ARG A 89 -6.31 24.43 -5.74
CA ARG A 89 -6.74 23.20 -5.08
C ARG A 89 -5.87 22.09 -5.68
N THR A 90 -5.23 21.26 -4.86
CA THR A 90 -4.40 20.13 -5.36
C THR A 90 -5.22 19.06 -6.08
N TYR A 91 -6.54 19.21 -6.10
CA TYR A 91 -7.50 18.49 -6.91
C TYR A 91 -8.74 19.37 -7.09
N ASP A 92 -9.36 19.31 -8.26
CA ASP A 92 -10.61 20.01 -8.50
C ASP A 92 -11.77 19.13 -8.03
N ALA A 93 -12.46 19.54 -6.97
CA ALA A 93 -13.59 18.80 -6.39
C ALA A 93 -14.82 18.75 -7.32
N ASP A 94 -14.84 19.64 -8.33
CA ASP A 94 -15.89 19.76 -9.34
C ASP A 94 -15.65 18.82 -10.54
N LEU A 95 -14.49 18.13 -10.59
CA LEU A 95 -14.14 17.18 -11.64
C LEU A 95 -14.51 15.74 -11.25
N SER A 96 -14.99 14.95 -12.21
CA SER A 96 -15.51 13.59 -12.04
C SER A 96 -14.44 12.50 -11.79
N TYR A 97 -13.24 12.86 -11.34
CA TYR A 97 -12.14 11.93 -11.08
C TYR A 97 -11.74 11.90 -9.60
N SER A 98 -11.20 10.77 -9.16
CA SER A 98 -10.87 10.55 -7.74
C SER A 98 -9.63 11.34 -7.29
N ALA A 99 -9.59 11.73 -6.01
CA ALA A 99 -8.41 12.29 -5.34
C ALA A 99 -7.15 11.38 -5.37
N ILE A 100 -7.31 10.08 -5.68
CA ILE A 100 -6.16 9.19 -5.91
C ILE A 100 -5.41 9.53 -7.22
N THR A 101 -6.09 10.16 -8.18
CA THR A 101 -5.55 10.52 -9.50
C THR A 101 -4.34 11.44 -9.40
N THR A 102 -4.36 12.39 -8.46
CA THR A 102 -3.28 13.38 -8.30
C THR A 102 -2.16 12.89 -7.39
N MET A 103 -2.25 11.66 -6.87
CA MET A 103 -1.21 11.07 -6.03
C MET A 103 -0.03 10.54 -6.88
N PRO A 104 1.22 10.78 -6.46
CA PRO A 104 2.38 10.11 -7.04
C PRO A 104 2.25 8.57 -6.94
N HIS A 105 2.87 7.83 -7.86
CA HIS A 105 2.80 6.35 -7.90
C HIS A 105 3.19 5.71 -6.57
N GLY A 106 4.29 6.14 -5.95
CA GLY A 106 4.69 5.62 -4.64
C GLY A 106 3.64 5.84 -3.54
N LEU A 107 2.88 6.94 -3.61
CA LEU A 107 1.79 7.18 -2.68
C LEU A 107 0.59 6.28 -2.98
N LYS A 108 0.22 6.09 -4.26
CA LYS A 108 -0.82 5.12 -4.66
C LYS A 108 -0.45 3.71 -4.17
N LEU A 109 0.78 3.27 -4.44
CA LEU A 109 1.29 1.97 -4.03
C LEU A 109 1.32 1.83 -2.50
N SER A 110 1.68 2.87 -1.74
CA SER A 110 1.67 2.80 -0.27
C SER A 110 0.29 2.67 0.36
N LYS A 111 -0.77 2.98 -0.39
CA LYS A 111 -2.14 2.69 0.02
C LYS A 111 -2.55 1.26 -0.28
N MET A 112 -2.05 0.70 -1.37
CA MET A 112 -2.31 -0.68 -1.77
C MET A 112 -1.46 -1.69 -1.00
N PHE A 113 -0.23 -1.30 -0.67
CA PHE A 113 0.81 -2.07 -0.01
C PHE A 113 1.26 -1.36 1.27
N PRO A 114 0.37 -1.30 2.30
CA PRO A 114 0.58 -0.48 3.49
C PRO A 114 1.62 -1.06 4.47
N LYS A 115 2.12 -2.26 4.21
CA LYS A 115 3.14 -2.92 5.04
C LYS A 115 4.55 -2.68 4.51
N SER A 116 4.69 -2.27 3.25
CA SER A 116 5.92 -1.81 2.63
C SER A 116 6.25 -0.38 3.06
N GLU A 117 7.54 -0.06 3.08
CA GLU A 117 8.00 1.26 3.49
C GLU A 117 7.73 2.31 2.39
N TYR A 118 7.17 3.46 2.79
CA TYR A 118 6.74 4.50 1.86
C TYR A 118 7.89 5.11 1.05
N GLY A 119 9.03 5.37 1.68
CA GLY A 119 10.24 5.91 1.05
C GLY A 119 10.80 5.00 -0.05
N ALA A 120 10.72 3.68 0.13
CA ALA A 120 11.07 2.69 -0.87
C ALA A 120 10.06 2.66 -2.02
N LEU A 121 8.75 2.68 -1.72
CA LEU A 121 7.70 2.76 -2.73
C LEU A 121 7.75 4.04 -3.57
N LYS A 122 8.25 5.15 -3.00
CA LYS A 122 8.49 6.40 -3.72
C LYS A 122 9.50 6.24 -4.87
N GLY A 123 10.42 5.28 -4.76
CA GLY A 123 11.41 4.98 -5.80
C GLY A 123 10.91 4.03 -6.89
N VAL A 124 9.61 3.70 -6.91
CA VAL A 124 9.03 2.84 -7.95
C VAL A 124 8.64 3.68 -9.16
N THR A 125 9.21 3.34 -10.30
CA THR A 125 8.90 3.89 -11.62
C THR A 125 8.29 2.78 -12.48
N PRO A 126 6.94 2.67 -12.52
CA PRO A 126 6.25 1.70 -13.35
C PRO A 126 6.52 1.96 -14.83
N PHE A 127 6.62 0.90 -15.63
CA PHE A 127 6.77 1.02 -17.08
C PHE A 127 7.98 1.87 -17.48
N TRP A 128 9.04 1.84 -16.67
CA TRP A 128 10.33 2.45 -17.00
C TRP A 128 10.78 2.02 -18.40
N GLN A 129 10.52 0.76 -18.75
CA GLN A 129 10.44 0.33 -20.14
C GLN A 129 9.09 -0.34 -20.39
N SER A 130 8.49 -0.05 -21.53
CA SER A 130 7.20 -0.60 -21.93
C SER A 130 7.34 -1.52 -23.14
N ALA A 131 6.69 -2.68 -23.07
CA ALA A 131 6.56 -3.58 -24.19
C ALA A 131 5.80 -2.90 -25.34
N SER A 132 6.37 -2.97 -26.54
CA SER A 132 5.81 -2.38 -27.76
C SER A 132 4.61 -3.17 -28.32
N GLN A 133 4.54 -4.48 -28.04
CA GLN A 133 3.42 -5.30 -28.49
C GLN A 133 2.23 -5.19 -27.53
N SER A 134 1.02 -5.08 -28.09
CA SER A 134 -0.23 -5.20 -27.33
C SER A 134 -0.44 -6.66 -26.92
N SER A 135 -0.84 -6.88 -25.67
CA SER A 135 -1.15 -8.22 -25.14
C SER A 135 -2.64 -8.49 -25.19
N ASP A 136 -3.04 -9.73 -25.49
CA ASP A 136 -4.42 -10.18 -25.29
C ASP A 136 -4.68 -10.34 -23.80
N GLU A 137 -5.75 -9.75 -23.27
CA GLU A 137 -6.08 -9.87 -21.84
C GLU A 137 -6.31 -11.32 -21.38
N SER A 138 -6.62 -12.23 -22.30
CA SER A 138 -6.84 -13.65 -22.03
C SER A 138 -5.56 -14.51 -22.03
N ASP A 139 -4.41 -13.93 -22.40
CA ASP A 139 -3.10 -14.58 -22.32
C ASP A 139 -2.61 -14.71 -20.86
N VAL A 140 -1.45 -15.35 -20.68
CA VAL A 140 -0.74 -15.42 -19.39
C VAL A 140 0.44 -14.44 -19.40
N SER A 141 0.53 -13.56 -18.41
CA SER A 141 1.75 -12.79 -18.16
C SER A 141 2.66 -13.49 -17.16
N LEU A 142 3.95 -13.59 -17.46
CA LEU A 142 4.92 -13.98 -16.45
C LEU A 142 5.21 -12.79 -15.54
N LEU A 143 5.28 -13.04 -14.23
CA LEU A 143 5.76 -12.06 -13.26
C LEU A 143 7.15 -12.47 -12.84
N THR A 144 8.11 -11.55 -12.87
CA THR A 144 9.48 -11.88 -12.50
C THR A 144 10.16 -10.72 -11.78
N ASN A 145 11.05 -11.03 -10.86
CA ASN A 145 11.81 -10.04 -10.10
C ASN A 145 13.28 -10.20 -10.45
N VAL A 146 13.92 -9.12 -10.87
CA VAL A 146 15.30 -9.13 -11.35
C VAL A 146 16.10 -7.98 -10.76
N SER A 147 17.40 -8.16 -10.75
CA SER A 147 18.38 -7.13 -10.41
C SER A 147 19.39 -7.02 -11.55
N PRO A 148 20.28 -6.02 -11.55
CA PRO A 148 21.33 -5.92 -12.57
C PRO A 148 22.15 -7.19 -12.72
N GLU A 149 22.30 -7.95 -11.62
CA GLU A 149 23.05 -9.19 -11.60
C GLU A 149 22.32 -10.39 -12.23
N SER A 150 20.99 -10.43 -12.18
CA SER A 150 20.16 -11.47 -12.80
C SER A 150 19.58 -11.06 -14.16
N TRP A 151 19.99 -9.91 -14.70
CA TRP A 151 19.53 -9.41 -16.00
C TRP A 151 19.66 -10.44 -17.14
N LYS A 152 20.77 -11.18 -17.19
CA LYS A 152 20.97 -12.24 -18.22
C LYS A 152 19.94 -13.37 -18.12
N GLU A 153 19.42 -13.64 -16.93
CA GLU A 153 18.39 -14.65 -16.72
C GLU A 153 17.03 -14.15 -17.27
N LEU A 154 16.72 -12.85 -17.13
CA LEU A 154 15.55 -12.24 -17.76
C LEU A 154 15.60 -12.33 -19.29
N VAL A 155 16.77 -12.04 -19.86
CA VAL A 155 16.98 -12.17 -21.31
C VAL A 155 16.66 -13.58 -21.77
N ALA A 156 17.20 -14.60 -21.08
CA ALA A 156 16.95 -15.99 -21.40
C ALA A 156 15.46 -16.37 -21.22
N LEU A 157 14.79 -15.84 -20.18
CA LEU A 157 13.36 -16.04 -19.97
C LEU A 157 12.54 -15.47 -21.14
N ALA A 158 12.83 -14.23 -21.55
CA ALA A 158 12.14 -13.55 -22.65
C ALA A 158 12.39 -14.20 -24.01
N GLU A 159 13.58 -14.76 -24.24
CA GLU A 159 13.90 -15.51 -25.47
C GLU A 159 13.16 -16.86 -25.56
N ASN A 160 12.82 -17.46 -24.41
CA ASN A 160 12.12 -18.75 -24.35
C ASN A 160 10.60 -18.62 -24.16
N TYR A 161 10.08 -17.42 -23.86
CA TYR A 161 8.66 -17.16 -23.68
C TYR A 161 8.13 -16.13 -24.68
N ASN A 162 7.33 -16.60 -25.64
CA ASN A 162 6.71 -15.74 -26.65
C ASN A 162 5.39 -15.15 -26.15
N GLY A 163 5.45 -14.39 -25.05
CA GLY A 163 4.28 -13.78 -24.42
C GLY A 163 4.67 -12.66 -23.46
N PRO A 164 3.67 -11.96 -22.89
CA PRO A 164 3.93 -10.78 -22.07
C PRO A 164 4.64 -11.14 -20.75
N ILE A 165 5.63 -10.33 -20.36
CA ILE A 165 6.34 -10.43 -19.09
C ILE A 165 6.24 -9.09 -18.37
N SER A 166 5.86 -9.11 -17.09
CA SER A 166 5.94 -7.97 -16.19
C SER A 166 7.08 -8.20 -15.20
N ALA A 167 8.17 -7.45 -15.36
CA ALA A 167 9.39 -7.61 -14.59
C ALA A 167 9.60 -6.43 -13.64
N THR A 168 9.92 -6.67 -12.37
CA THR A 168 10.51 -5.62 -11.52
C THR A 168 12.03 -5.63 -11.65
N LEU A 169 12.63 -4.46 -11.80
CA LEU A 169 14.08 -4.28 -11.78
C LEU A 169 14.47 -3.52 -10.52
N HIS A 170 14.99 -4.22 -9.51
CA HIS A 170 15.41 -3.60 -8.25
C HIS A 170 16.89 -3.20 -8.32
N VAL A 171 17.14 -1.90 -8.13
CA VAL A 171 18.47 -1.31 -8.05
C VAL A 171 18.66 -0.48 -6.78
N SER A 172 19.91 -0.36 -6.36
CA SER A 172 20.30 0.59 -5.33
C SER A 172 20.35 2.00 -5.91
N LYS A 173 20.06 3.04 -5.14
CA LYS A 173 20.37 4.43 -5.52
C LYS A 173 21.86 4.69 -5.72
N GLN A 174 22.71 3.83 -5.18
CA GLN A 174 24.16 3.88 -5.40
C GLN A 174 24.58 3.18 -6.69
N THR A 175 23.67 2.46 -7.35
CA THR A 175 23.93 1.83 -8.64
C THR A 175 24.34 2.91 -9.64
N HIS A 176 25.47 2.67 -10.31
CA HIS A 176 26.00 3.59 -11.30
C HIS A 176 25.01 3.76 -12.46
N LYS A 177 24.76 5.00 -12.88
CA LYS A 177 23.90 5.31 -14.03
C LYS A 177 24.31 4.55 -15.30
N ASP A 178 25.60 4.27 -15.44
CA ASP A 178 26.15 3.50 -16.57
C ASP A 178 25.56 2.08 -16.65
N ILE A 179 25.25 1.44 -15.52
CA ILE A 179 24.62 0.11 -15.48
C ILE A 179 23.19 0.19 -16.00
N LEU A 180 22.42 1.19 -15.55
CA LEU A 180 21.06 1.41 -16.02
C LEU A 180 21.03 1.72 -17.52
N ASN A 181 21.95 2.56 -18.00
CA ASN A 181 22.09 2.87 -19.42
C ASN A 181 22.43 1.63 -20.25
N ALA A 182 23.30 0.75 -19.74
CA ALA A 182 23.64 -0.50 -20.43
C ALA A 182 22.44 -1.46 -20.53
N ILE A 183 21.65 -1.57 -19.44
CA ILE A 183 20.41 -2.36 -19.41
C ILE A 183 19.39 -1.80 -20.41
N GLU A 184 19.21 -0.48 -20.44
CA GLU A 184 18.31 0.21 -21.38
C GLU A 184 18.72 -0.01 -22.84
N GLN A 185 20.01 0.10 -23.14
CA GLN A 185 20.53 -0.19 -24.48
C GLN A 185 20.29 -1.64 -24.89
N GLU A 186 20.54 -2.60 -24.00
CA GLU A 186 20.30 -4.01 -24.29
C GLU A 186 18.82 -4.29 -24.51
N TYR A 187 17.93 -3.71 -23.69
CA TYR A 187 16.48 -3.80 -23.83
C TYR A 187 16.02 -3.41 -25.24
N HIS A 188 16.45 -2.24 -25.72
CA HIS A 188 16.08 -1.77 -27.07
C HIS A 188 16.74 -2.56 -28.20
N SER A 189 17.89 -3.20 -27.95
CA SER A 189 18.59 -3.99 -28.97
C SER A 189 18.00 -5.38 -29.22
N LYS A 190 17.20 -5.92 -28.28
CA LYS A 190 16.70 -7.30 -28.33
C LYS A 190 15.20 -7.36 -28.53
N PRO A 191 14.70 -7.92 -29.66
CA PRO A 191 13.27 -8.10 -29.93
C PRO A 191 12.51 -8.82 -28.82
N SER A 192 13.10 -9.89 -28.25
CA SER A 192 12.49 -10.64 -27.14
C SER A 192 12.18 -9.76 -25.93
N LEU A 193 12.98 -8.72 -25.67
CA LEU A 193 12.76 -7.77 -24.59
C LEU A 193 11.74 -6.69 -25.00
N TYR A 194 12.07 -5.83 -25.97
CA TYR A 194 11.25 -4.64 -26.25
C TYR A 194 9.87 -4.96 -26.83
N GLN A 195 9.65 -6.16 -27.38
CA GLN A 195 8.32 -6.56 -27.85
C GLN A 195 7.41 -6.97 -26.70
N ASN A 196 7.92 -7.71 -25.72
CA ASN A 196 7.09 -8.49 -24.80
C ASN A 196 7.28 -8.17 -23.31
N VAL A 197 8.33 -7.44 -22.92
CA VAL A 197 8.69 -7.23 -21.51
C VAL A 197 8.39 -5.80 -21.06
N ASP A 198 7.51 -5.66 -20.07
CA ASP A 198 7.36 -4.42 -19.30
C ASP A 198 8.34 -4.45 -18.11
N ILE A 199 9.11 -3.38 -17.92
CA ILE A 199 10.04 -3.23 -16.79
C ILE A 199 9.55 -2.14 -15.85
N HIS A 200 9.37 -2.50 -14.58
CA HIS A 200 9.03 -1.60 -13.48
C HIS A 200 10.27 -1.40 -12.61
N LEU A 201 10.90 -0.22 -12.73
CA LEU A 201 12.13 0.09 -12.01
C LEU A 201 11.83 0.39 -10.54
N ILE A 202 12.67 -0.11 -9.65
CA ILE A 202 12.57 0.08 -8.20
C ILE A 202 13.93 0.56 -7.69
N GLU A 203 13.97 1.80 -7.19
CA GLU A 203 15.19 2.42 -6.67
C GLU A 203 15.14 2.61 -5.14
N THR A 204 15.91 1.82 -4.39
CA THR A 204 15.95 1.93 -2.91
C THR A 204 17.28 2.47 -2.40
N SER A 205 17.25 3.13 -1.23
CA SER A 205 18.45 3.77 -0.63
C SER A 205 19.44 2.78 0.04
N GLY A 206 19.32 1.47 -0.19
CA GLY A 206 20.18 0.43 0.43
C GLY A 206 21.30 -0.05 -0.49
N HIS A 207 22.30 -0.78 0.06
CA HIS A 207 23.41 -1.34 -0.73
C HIS A 207 23.06 -2.63 -1.50
N ASN A 208 22.02 -3.34 -1.08
CA ASN A 208 21.64 -4.65 -1.63
C ASN A 208 20.35 -4.53 -2.48
N SER A 209 20.24 -5.39 -3.50
CA SER A 209 19.05 -5.54 -4.35
C SER A 209 17.85 -6.20 -3.64
N ILE A 210 18.02 -6.66 -2.40
CA ILE A 210 16.92 -7.08 -1.52
C ILE A 210 16.95 -6.25 -0.25
N SER A 211 15.77 -5.75 0.09
CA SER A 211 15.58 -4.80 1.17
C SER A 211 14.39 -5.21 2.02
N VAL A 212 14.55 -5.17 3.34
CA VAL A 212 13.42 -5.28 4.28
C VAL A 212 12.44 -4.10 4.08
N LEU A 213 12.90 -2.98 3.51
CA LEU A 213 12.07 -1.80 3.25
C LEU A 213 11.08 -2.05 2.10
N LEU A 214 11.50 -2.83 1.09
CA LEU A 214 10.64 -3.28 0.01
C LEU A 214 10.96 -4.75 -0.29
N PRO A 215 10.23 -5.69 0.33
CA PRO A 215 10.51 -7.11 0.20
C PRO A 215 10.10 -7.65 -1.18
N MET A 216 10.66 -8.79 -1.62
CA MET A 216 10.32 -9.40 -2.91
C MET A 216 8.84 -9.77 -3.00
N ASN A 217 8.17 -10.09 -1.90
CA ASN A 217 6.71 -10.27 -1.94
C ASN A 217 5.96 -9.00 -2.37
N ALA A 218 6.43 -7.82 -1.98
CA ALA A 218 5.89 -6.55 -2.46
C ALA A 218 6.24 -6.33 -3.93
N GLU A 219 7.44 -6.70 -4.37
CA GLU A 219 7.82 -6.65 -5.79
C GLU A 219 6.96 -7.56 -6.67
N ARG A 220 6.65 -8.77 -6.22
CA ARG A 220 5.70 -9.68 -6.88
C ARG A 220 4.32 -9.06 -7.03
N ASN A 221 3.84 -8.40 -5.98
CA ASN A 221 2.58 -7.67 -6.05
C ASN A 221 2.66 -6.51 -7.05
N ILE A 222 3.78 -5.76 -7.10
CA ILE A 222 4.00 -4.68 -8.08
C ILE A 222 3.98 -5.22 -9.52
N ALA A 223 4.74 -6.27 -9.82
CA ALA A 223 4.68 -6.92 -11.14
C ALA A 223 3.25 -7.37 -11.48
N ARG A 224 2.56 -8.01 -10.51
CA ARG A 224 1.17 -8.44 -10.70
C ARG A 224 0.23 -7.27 -11.00
N VAL A 225 0.34 -6.14 -10.30
CA VAL A 225 -0.48 -4.94 -10.52
C VAL A 225 -0.31 -4.42 -11.95
N TYR A 226 0.91 -4.43 -12.49
CA TYR A 226 1.19 -3.86 -13.79
C TYR A 226 1.13 -4.85 -14.97
N ALA A 227 1.00 -6.15 -14.70
CA ALA A 227 0.78 -7.15 -15.75
C ALA A 227 -0.41 -6.80 -16.66
N ARG A 228 -0.26 -6.96 -17.98
CA ARG A 228 -1.28 -6.57 -18.96
C ARG A 228 -2.43 -7.56 -19.12
N THR A 229 -2.32 -8.76 -18.56
CA THR A 229 -3.26 -9.87 -18.76
C THR A 229 -4.08 -10.18 -17.49
N ASN A 230 -5.17 -10.94 -17.66
CA ASN A 230 -6.03 -11.40 -16.57
C ASN A 230 -5.47 -12.62 -15.83
N TYR A 231 -4.49 -13.33 -16.42
CA TYR A 231 -3.86 -14.50 -15.82
C TYR A 231 -2.36 -14.29 -15.70
N VAL A 232 -1.80 -14.62 -14.54
CA VAL A 232 -0.40 -14.36 -14.24
C VAL A 232 0.29 -15.61 -13.71
N CYS A 233 1.59 -15.74 -13.97
CA CYS A 233 2.43 -16.82 -13.46
C CYS A 233 3.67 -16.24 -12.79
N ASP A 234 3.77 -16.34 -11.46
CA ASP A 234 4.95 -15.89 -10.70
C ASP A 234 6.16 -16.78 -11.01
N THR A 235 7.03 -16.31 -11.90
CA THR A 235 8.08 -17.09 -12.54
C THR A 235 9.46 -16.50 -12.20
N PRO A 236 10.24 -17.17 -11.32
CA PRO A 236 11.63 -16.78 -11.07
C PRO A 236 12.44 -16.72 -12.37
N SER A 237 13.38 -15.78 -12.47
CA SER A 237 14.23 -15.60 -13.66
C SER A 237 15.05 -16.83 -14.04
N SER A 238 15.30 -17.71 -13.07
CA SER A 238 16.02 -18.98 -13.23
C SER A 238 15.18 -20.13 -13.82
N ILE A 239 13.91 -19.90 -14.13
CA ILE A 239 13.01 -20.87 -14.74
C ILE A 239 13.09 -20.77 -16.26
N ILE A 240 13.05 -21.92 -16.92
CA ILE A 240 12.81 -22.05 -18.36
C ILE A 240 11.43 -22.66 -18.55
N LEU A 241 10.64 -22.10 -19.47
CA LEU A 241 9.31 -22.58 -19.83
C LEU A 241 9.33 -23.14 -21.26
N PRO A 242 9.50 -24.46 -21.44
CA PRO A 242 9.52 -25.07 -22.77
C PRO A 242 8.13 -25.18 -23.42
N THR A 243 7.07 -24.96 -22.64
CA THR A 243 5.67 -25.16 -23.03
C THR A 243 4.92 -23.83 -23.11
N ASP A 244 3.91 -23.74 -23.97
CA ASP A 244 3.16 -22.50 -24.21
C ASP A 244 1.94 -22.40 -23.29
N LEU A 245 2.15 -21.84 -22.09
CA LEU A 245 1.11 -21.68 -21.07
C LEU A 245 -0.11 -20.88 -21.55
N ARG A 246 0.06 -19.99 -22.54
CA ARG A 246 -1.01 -19.17 -23.11
C ARG A 246 -2.04 -20.01 -23.85
N ARG A 247 -1.62 -21.12 -24.47
CA ARG A 247 -2.58 -22.05 -25.08
C ARG A 247 -3.38 -22.80 -24.02
N THR A 248 -2.72 -23.20 -22.93
CA THR A 248 -3.33 -24.00 -21.87
C THR A 248 -4.41 -23.24 -21.11
N ILE A 249 -4.22 -21.95 -20.83
CA ILE A 249 -5.13 -21.17 -19.98
C ILE A 249 -6.55 -21.06 -20.54
N HIS A 250 -6.72 -21.04 -21.87
CA HIS A 250 -8.03 -21.01 -22.52
C HIS A 250 -8.90 -22.23 -22.18
N THR A 251 -8.28 -23.37 -21.85
CA THR A 251 -9.01 -24.59 -21.46
C THR A 251 -9.59 -24.50 -20.05
N TYR A 252 -8.97 -23.71 -19.17
CA TYR A 252 -9.25 -23.70 -17.73
C TYR A 252 -9.79 -22.37 -17.21
N THR A 253 -10.28 -21.50 -18.09
CA THR A 253 -10.82 -20.18 -17.74
C THR A 253 -11.90 -20.26 -16.64
N LYS A 254 -12.76 -21.27 -16.68
CA LYS A 254 -13.82 -21.46 -15.67
C LYS A 254 -13.23 -21.72 -14.27
N GLN A 255 -12.24 -22.60 -14.16
CA GLN A 255 -11.55 -22.91 -12.91
C GLN A 255 -10.85 -21.65 -12.37
N MET A 256 -10.17 -20.89 -13.24
CA MET A 256 -9.50 -19.65 -12.84
C MET A 256 -10.46 -18.57 -12.34
N GLN A 257 -11.66 -18.49 -12.93
CA GLN A 257 -12.72 -17.58 -12.47
C GLN A 257 -13.27 -17.98 -11.09
N LEU A 258 -13.26 -19.27 -10.76
CA LEU A 258 -13.66 -19.79 -9.45
C LEU A 258 -12.58 -19.63 -8.37
N GLY A 259 -11.36 -19.29 -8.78
CA GLY A 259 -10.20 -19.07 -7.90
C GLY A 259 -9.20 -20.23 -7.87
N ASP A 260 -9.44 -21.32 -8.59
CA ASP A 260 -8.46 -22.41 -8.65
C ASP A 260 -7.14 -21.95 -9.28
N MET A 261 -6.06 -22.69 -9.00
CA MET A 261 -4.72 -22.45 -9.51
C MET A 261 -4.23 -23.62 -10.35
N LEU A 262 -3.56 -23.34 -11.46
CA LEU A 262 -2.90 -24.38 -12.26
C LEU A 262 -1.43 -24.49 -11.85
N VAL A 263 -1.06 -25.60 -11.24
CA VAL A 263 0.33 -25.91 -10.93
C VAL A 263 1.03 -26.35 -12.21
N VAL A 264 2.17 -25.72 -12.49
CA VAL A 264 3.11 -26.10 -13.55
C VAL A 264 4.24 -26.92 -12.89
N PRO A 265 4.25 -28.26 -13.05
CA PRO A 265 5.32 -29.12 -12.55
C PRO A 265 6.69 -28.61 -12.96
N THR A 266 7.58 -28.45 -12.00
CA THR A 266 8.92 -27.90 -12.23
C THR A 266 9.94 -29.00 -12.02
N PHE A 267 10.94 -29.12 -12.90
CA PHE A 267 11.99 -30.13 -12.81
C PHE A 267 13.36 -29.48 -12.66
N GLU A 268 14.15 -29.93 -11.70
CA GLU A 268 15.52 -29.48 -11.49
C GLU A 268 16.50 -30.37 -12.25
N ILE A 269 17.50 -29.73 -12.87
CA ILE A 269 18.61 -30.40 -13.54
C ILE A 269 19.65 -30.84 -12.51
N GLN A 270 19.92 -32.15 -12.41
CA GLN A 270 20.84 -32.72 -11.43
C GLN A 270 22.31 -32.77 -11.89
N GLN A 271 22.63 -32.41 -13.14
CA GLN A 271 23.99 -32.48 -13.71
C GLN A 271 24.40 -31.20 -14.44
N GLN A 272 25.68 -30.80 -14.32
CA GLN A 272 26.26 -29.64 -15.03
C GLN A 272 26.37 -29.81 -16.57
N VAL A 273 25.83 -30.87 -17.15
CA VAL A 273 26.02 -31.26 -18.56
C VAL A 273 24.68 -31.34 -19.29
N VAL A 274 23.91 -30.26 -19.24
CA VAL A 274 22.81 -30.05 -20.18
C VAL A 274 23.25 -28.86 -21.02
N SER A 275 23.72 -29.16 -22.23
CA SER A 275 23.94 -28.16 -23.26
C SER A 275 22.63 -27.40 -23.48
N ALA A 276 22.67 -26.14 -23.93
CA ALA A 276 21.45 -25.38 -24.23
C ALA A 276 20.50 -26.10 -25.21
N ASN A 277 21.00 -27.11 -25.93
CA ASN A 277 20.24 -27.95 -26.86
C ASN A 277 19.47 -29.13 -26.22
N ASP A 278 19.65 -29.41 -24.92
CA ASP A 278 19.10 -30.60 -24.24
C ASP A 278 17.89 -30.30 -23.34
N ILE A 279 17.24 -29.14 -23.50
CA ILE A 279 16.03 -28.79 -22.73
C ILE A 279 14.84 -29.59 -23.27
N PRO A 280 14.20 -30.47 -22.46
CA PRO A 280 13.09 -31.27 -22.94
C PRO A 280 11.89 -30.37 -23.26
N ARG A 281 11.21 -30.67 -24.36
CA ARG A 281 10.01 -29.96 -24.83
C ARG A 281 8.74 -30.78 -24.71
N THR A 282 8.89 -32.10 -24.52
CA THR A 282 7.75 -33.00 -24.35
C THR A 282 7.80 -33.75 -23.03
N LYS A 283 6.62 -34.09 -22.48
CA LYS A 283 6.52 -34.95 -21.29
C LYS A 283 7.31 -36.24 -21.45
N LYS A 284 7.31 -36.85 -22.64
CA LYS A 284 8.04 -38.09 -22.93
C LYS A 284 9.55 -37.92 -22.73
N GLU A 285 10.12 -36.80 -23.17
CA GLU A 285 11.54 -36.49 -22.97
C GLU A 285 11.86 -36.26 -21.49
N VAL A 286 11.02 -35.51 -20.77
CA VAL A 286 11.17 -35.33 -19.32
C VAL A 286 11.18 -36.67 -18.61
N LEU A 287 10.25 -37.58 -18.94
CA LEU A 287 10.20 -38.92 -18.36
C LEU A 287 11.45 -39.76 -18.67
N GLY A 288 12.00 -39.64 -19.89
CA GLY A 288 13.28 -40.26 -20.25
C GLY A 288 14.41 -39.79 -19.33
N LEU A 289 14.56 -38.46 -19.18
CA LEU A 289 15.60 -37.85 -18.35
C LEU A 289 15.41 -38.12 -16.85
N VAL A 290 14.17 -38.21 -16.37
CA VAL A 290 13.86 -38.60 -14.99
C VAL A 290 14.27 -40.06 -14.75
N ASN A 291 13.99 -40.96 -15.69
CA ASN A 291 14.41 -42.36 -15.58
C ASN A 291 15.94 -42.54 -15.63
N GLU A 292 16.64 -41.65 -16.35
CA GLU A 292 18.10 -41.57 -16.39
C GLU A 292 18.71 -40.90 -15.15
N GLY A 293 17.90 -40.35 -14.24
CA GLY A 293 18.37 -39.62 -13.06
C GLY A 293 18.99 -38.24 -13.37
N LYS A 294 18.73 -37.68 -14.56
CA LYS A 294 19.21 -36.35 -14.97
C LYS A 294 18.28 -35.22 -14.56
N LEU A 295 16.98 -35.51 -14.43
CA LEU A 295 15.96 -34.60 -13.92
C LEU A 295 15.28 -35.18 -12.67
N GLY A 296 14.90 -34.29 -11.76
CA GLY A 296 13.99 -34.62 -10.65
C GLY A 296 12.87 -33.60 -10.56
N LEU A 297 11.66 -34.04 -10.21
CA LEU A 297 10.55 -33.15 -9.89
C LEU A 297 10.94 -32.31 -8.67
N TYR A 298 10.88 -31.00 -8.84
CA TYR A 298 11.30 -30.00 -7.89
C TYR A 298 10.09 -29.29 -7.31
N ASP A 299 9.86 -29.53 -6.02
CA ASP A 299 9.04 -28.69 -5.17
C ASP A 299 9.98 -28.02 -4.17
N ALA A 300 10.03 -26.69 -4.14
CA ALA A 300 10.95 -25.99 -3.26
C ALA A 300 10.69 -26.36 -1.79
N GLN A 301 11.76 -26.44 -0.98
CA GLN A 301 11.77 -26.96 0.40
C GLN A 301 11.67 -28.49 0.54
N PHE A 302 11.42 -29.24 -0.55
CA PHE A 302 11.35 -30.70 -0.54
C PHE A 302 12.60 -31.31 -1.20
N LYS A 303 12.87 -32.57 -0.88
CA LYS A 303 13.80 -33.36 -1.70
C LYS A 303 13.16 -33.62 -3.06
N LEU A 304 14.01 -33.77 -4.07
CA LEU A 304 13.55 -34.08 -5.42
C LEU A 304 12.65 -35.32 -5.41
N ASN A 305 11.51 -35.21 -6.09
CA ASN A 305 10.47 -36.24 -6.21
C ASN A 305 9.66 -36.54 -4.94
N GLU A 306 9.90 -35.88 -3.82
CA GLU A 306 9.22 -36.13 -2.53
C GLU A 306 8.19 -35.04 -2.16
N GLY A 307 7.89 -34.11 -3.07
CA GLY A 307 7.00 -32.98 -2.81
C GLY A 307 5.52 -33.23 -3.16
N PRO A 308 4.63 -32.28 -2.79
CA PRO A 308 3.18 -32.39 -2.98
C PRO A 308 2.70 -32.51 -4.43
N THR A 309 3.51 -32.15 -5.43
CA THR A 309 3.16 -32.28 -6.84
C THR A 309 3.00 -33.75 -7.26
N ASP A 310 3.64 -34.68 -6.56
CA ASP A 310 3.61 -36.14 -6.76
C ASP A 310 4.04 -36.58 -8.18
N LEU A 311 5.31 -37.01 -8.29
CA LEU A 311 5.90 -37.48 -9.54
C LEU A 311 5.20 -38.73 -10.09
N GLU A 312 4.83 -39.68 -9.24
CA GLU A 312 4.25 -40.95 -9.67
C GLU A 312 2.84 -40.77 -10.22
N LYS A 313 2.08 -39.83 -9.65
CA LYS A 313 0.80 -39.39 -10.17
C LYS A 313 0.98 -38.63 -11.49
N TRP A 314 1.92 -37.68 -11.55
CA TRP A 314 2.19 -36.90 -12.77
C TRP A 314 2.56 -37.77 -13.96
N LYS A 315 3.42 -38.79 -13.76
CA LYS A 315 3.83 -39.76 -14.78
C LYS A 315 2.66 -40.40 -15.53
N LYS A 316 1.59 -40.72 -14.79
CA LYS A 316 0.42 -41.45 -15.29
C LYS A 316 -0.73 -40.54 -15.71
N ALA A 317 -0.71 -39.28 -15.27
CA ALA A 317 -1.78 -38.32 -15.53
C ALA A 317 -1.90 -37.97 -17.02
N LYS A 318 -3.14 -38.07 -17.52
CA LYS A 318 -3.56 -37.57 -18.84
C LYS A 318 -4.36 -36.27 -18.72
N ASP A 319 -5.11 -36.15 -17.63
CA ASP A 319 -5.91 -34.99 -17.26
C ASP A 319 -5.31 -34.29 -16.03
N VAL A 320 -5.75 -33.06 -15.77
CA VAL A 320 -5.37 -32.33 -14.56
C VAL A 320 -5.82 -33.08 -13.32
N TYR A 321 -5.02 -33.02 -12.26
CA TYR A 321 -5.35 -33.63 -10.98
C TYR A 321 -5.08 -32.69 -9.82
N LYS A 322 -5.85 -32.87 -8.76
CA LYS A 322 -5.74 -32.08 -7.54
C LYS A 322 -4.53 -32.51 -6.69
N VAL A 323 -3.84 -31.52 -6.12
CA VAL A 323 -2.86 -31.73 -5.04
C VAL A 323 -3.60 -32.18 -3.77
N GLU A 324 -3.33 -33.41 -3.33
CA GLU A 324 -4.01 -34.02 -2.17
C GLU A 324 -3.26 -33.76 -0.85
N ASN A 325 -1.92 -33.72 -0.90
CA ASN A 325 -1.06 -33.59 0.28
C ASN A 325 -0.42 -32.20 0.37
N TYR A 326 -1.25 -31.16 0.37
CA TYR A 326 -0.77 -29.79 0.53
C TYR A 326 -0.05 -29.60 1.88
N THR A 327 1.08 -28.91 1.86
CA THR A 327 1.81 -28.49 3.05
C THR A 327 2.02 -26.99 3.01
N ILE A 328 2.13 -26.35 4.18
CA ILE A 328 2.28 -24.88 4.24
C ILE A 328 3.56 -24.38 3.56
N ASP A 329 4.60 -25.20 3.43
CA ASP A 329 5.85 -24.82 2.75
C ASP A 329 5.84 -25.14 1.25
N TYR A 330 4.70 -25.55 0.69
CA TYR A 330 4.58 -25.87 -0.74
C TYR A 330 4.63 -24.59 -1.60
N GLU A 331 5.63 -24.50 -2.48
CA GLU A 331 5.91 -23.34 -3.32
C GLU A 331 5.98 -23.69 -4.82
N PRO A 332 4.92 -24.27 -5.41
CA PRO A 332 4.88 -24.58 -6.83
C PRO A 332 4.92 -23.32 -7.70
N LEU A 333 5.32 -23.50 -8.96
CA LEU A 333 5.01 -22.56 -10.02
C LEU A 333 3.52 -22.65 -10.36
N VAL A 334 2.79 -21.54 -10.32
CA VAL A 334 1.34 -21.52 -10.54
C VAL A 334 0.90 -20.45 -11.53
N ILE A 335 -0.02 -20.82 -12.43
CA ILE A 335 -0.85 -19.88 -13.16
C ILE A 335 -2.06 -19.56 -12.30
N GLN A 336 -2.34 -18.28 -12.13
CA GLN A 336 -3.40 -17.79 -11.28
C GLN A 336 -4.13 -16.59 -11.90
N SER A 337 -5.38 -16.38 -11.50
CA SER A 337 -6.09 -15.14 -11.83
C SER A 337 -5.41 -13.94 -11.18
N LYS A 338 -5.18 -12.90 -11.98
CA LYS A 338 -4.62 -11.62 -11.53
C LYS A 338 -5.48 -10.96 -10.46
N THR A 339 -6.78 -11.18 -10.45
CA THR A 339 -7.72 -10.37 -9.65
C THR A 339 -8.47 -11.16 -8.58
N VAL A 340 -8.55 -12.48 -8.71
CA VAL A 340 -9.26 -13.34 -7.74
C VAL A 340 -8.35 -13.70 -6.56
N GLN A 341 -7.05 -13.87 -6.77
CA GLN A 341 -6.18 -14.34 -5.69
C GLN A 341 -5.88 -13.25 -4.65
N PRO A 342 -5.70 -13.62 -3.37
CA PRO A 342 -5.10 -12.74 -2.37
C PRO A 342 -3.74 -12.17 -2.82
N TRP A 343 -3.37 -11.00 -2.29
CA TRP A 343 -2.04 -10.43 -2.49
C TRP A 343 -1.00 -11.15 -1.63
N CYS A 344 0.24 -11.19 -2.09
CA CYS A 344 1.34 -11.70 -1.28
C CYS A 344 1.52 -10.84 -0.02
N SER A 345 1.64 -11.47 1.15
CA SER A 345 1.95 -10.76 2.39
C SER A 345 3.34 -10.11 2.28
N GLU A 346 3.37 -8.78 2.35
CA GLU A 346 4.58 -7.95 2.32
C GLU A 346 5.42 -8.08 3.61
N ARG A 347 5.01 -8.93 4.56
CA ARG A 347 5.75 -9.15 5.82
C ARG A 347 6.99 -10.03 5.65
N PHE A 348 7.10 -10.71 4.51
CA PHE A 348 8.17 -11.66 4.22
C PHE A 348 9.07 -11.10 3.12
N VAL A 349 10.38 -11.21 3.33
CA VAL A 349 11.42 -10.78 2.40
C VAL A 349 11.32 -11.60 1.13
N ASP A 350 11.34 -12.93 1.23
CA ASP A 350 11.17 -13.83 0.08
C ASP A 350 10.55 -15.17 0.52
N LYS A 351 9.21 -15.21 0.61
CA LYS A 351 8.46 -16.42 1.01
C LYS A 351 7.23 -16.58 0.11
N ARG A 352 7.37 -17.35 -0.97
CA ARG A 352 6.31 -17.58 -1.97
C ARG A 352 5.14 -18.38 -1.40
N SER A 353 5.41 -19.31 -0.49
CA SER A 353 4.38 -20.11 0.21
C SER A 353 3.39 -19.23 0.96
N ALA A 354 3.81 -18.05 1.44
CA ALA A 354 2.90 -17.10 2.06
C ALA A 354 1.87 -16.51 1.08
N CYS A 355 2.20 -16.40 -0.21
CA CYS A 355 1.25 -15.99 -1.24
C CYS A 355 0.22 -17.09 -1.55
N LEU A 356 0.69 -18.34 -1.59
CA LEU A 356 -0.10 -19.49 -2.01
C LEU A 356 -1.02 -20.02 -0.90
N LEU A 357 -0.55 -19.94 0.35
CA LEU A 357 -1.29 -20.42 1.52
C LEU A 357 -2.66 -19.74 1.65
N SER A 358 -2.74 -18.41 1.57
CA SER A 358 -4.01 -17.68 1.67
C SER A 358 -4.99 -18.13 0.59
N SER A 359 -4.50 -18.38 -0.62
CA SER A 359 -5.30 -18.89 -1.73
C SER A 359 -5.85 -20.29 -1.45
N TYR A 360 -5.01 -21.19 -0.93
CA TYR A 360 -5.43 -22.54 -0.54
C TYR A 360 -6.49 -22.51 0.58
N LEU A 361 -6.27 -21.67 1.60
CA LEU A 361 -7.19 -21.50 2.74
C LEU A 361 -8.51 -20.82 2.37
N ALA A 362 -8.52 -19.97 1.34
CA ALA A 362 -9.75 -19.43 0.75
C ALA A 362 -10.61 -20.49 0.04
N GLY A 363 -10.12 -21.73 -0.06
CA GLY A 363 -10.87 -22.87 -0.60
C GLY A 363 -10.59 -23.17 -2.07
N ASN A 364 -9.49 -22.64 -2.62
CA ASN A 364 -9.12 -22.83 -4.03
C ASN A 364 -8.32 -24.12 -4.22
N ASP A 365 -8.60 -24.84 -5.31
CA ASP A 365 -7.89 -26.07 -5.65
C ASP A 365 -6.58 -25.78 -6.40
N PHE A 366 -5.56 -26.59 -6.12
CA PHE A 366 -4.29 -26.59 -6.85
C PHE A 366 -4.32 -27.78 -7.82
N LEU A 367 -4.42 -27.48 -9.11
CA LEU A 367 -4.60 -28.45 -10.18
C LEU A 367 -3.31 -28.60 -10.98
N VAL A 368 -2.68 -29.77 -10.91
CA VAL A 368 -1.42 -30.04 -11.59
C VAL A 368 -1.66 -30.31 -13.07
N LEU A 369 -0.95 -29.54 -13.92
CA LEU A 369 -0.99 -29.70 -15.37
C LEU A 369 -0.25 -30.98 -15.80
N PRO A 370 -0.89 -31.83 -16.62
CA PRO A 370 -0.30 -33.10 -17.02
C PRO A 370 0.74 -32.95 -18.13
N ASN A 371 0.68 -31.88 -18.95
CA ASN A 371 1.48 -31.73 -20.17
C ASN A 371 2.38 -30.50 -20.19
N ASP A 372 2.02 -29.45 -19.44
CA ASP A 372 2.89 -28.29 -19.25
C ASP A 372 3.84 -28.54 -18.09
N PHE A 373 5.07 -28.06 -18.22
CA PHE A 373 6.10 -28.18 -17.21
C PHE A 373 7.13 -27.07 -17.39
N ALA A 374 7.91 -26.86 -16.33
CA ALA A 374 8.99 -25.90 -16.25
C ALA A 374 10.29 -26.60 -15.89
N ILE A 375 11.42 -26.00 -16.27
CA ILE A 375 12.76 -26.46 -15.89
C ILE A 375 13.39 -25.41 -14.99
N TYR A 376 13.73 -25.81 -13.76
CA TYR A 376 14.50 -25.00 -12.84
C TYR A 376 15.99 -25.21 -13.11
N LYS A 377 16.66 -24.11 -13.44
CA LYS A 377 18.12 -24.06 -13.55
C LYS A 377 18.67 -23.40 -12.29
N PRO A 378 19.28 -24.15 -11.37
CA PRO A 378 19.88 -23.56 -10.17
C PRO A 378 20.88 -22.48 -10.58
N SER A 379 20.62 -21.23 -10.19
CA SER A 379 21.59 -20.15 -10.40
C SER A 379 22.78 -20.36 -9.47
N ALA A 380 23.99 -20.01 -9.93
CA ALA A 380 25.22 -20.20 -9.14
C ALA A 380 25.26 -19.35 -7.85
N ARG A 381 24.30 -18.44 -7.65
CA ARG A 381 24.21 -17.59 -6.45
C ARG A 381 23.18 -18.13 -5.48
N LYS A 382 23.68 -18.57 -4.31
CA LYS A 382 22.87 -18.95 -3.16
C LYS A 382 22.48 -17.73 -2.32
N HIS A 383 21.23 -17.74 -1.86
CA HIS A 383 20.64 -16.97 -0.77
C HIS A 383 20.97 -15.47 -0.75
N LEU A 384 20.11 -14.70 -1.43
CA LEU A 384 20.06 -13.24 -1.29
C LEU A 384 19.51 -12.78 0.09
N VAL A 385 18.95 -13.71 0.88
CA VAL A 385 18.38 -13.46 2.21
C VAL A 385 19.37 -13.91 3.28
N SER A 386 19.59 -13.07 4.31
CA SER A 386 20.52 -13.39 5.39
C SER A 386 20.02 -14.54 6.27
N ASP A 387 20.94 -15.23 6.95
CA ASP A 387 20.56 -16.31 7.89
C ASP A 387 19.64 -15.82 9.02
N LEU A 388 19.86 -14.59 9.49
CA LEU A 388 19.02 -13.96 10.51
C LEU A 388 17.61 -13.74 9.97
N ASP A 389 17.49 -13.17 8.77
CA ASP A 389 16.19 -12.91 8.14
C ASP A 389 15.43 -14.22 7.94
N ARG A 390 16.10 -15.28 7.51
CA ARG A 390 15.49 -16.61 7.37
C ARG A 390 14.94 -17.17 8.69
N VAL A 391 15.65 -16.97 9.81
CA VAL A 391 15.16 -17.39 11.14
C VAL A 391 13.94 -16.56 11.56
N ILE A 392 13.97 -15.24 11.31
CA ILE A 392 12.86 -14.33 11.59
C ILE A 392 11.64 -14.74 10.77
N GLU A 393 11.79 -14.92 9.46
CA GLU A 393 10.75 -15.34 8.55
C GLU A 393 10.13 -16.67 8.98
N LYS A 394 10.93 -17.68 9.32
CA LYS A 394 10.40 -18.97 9.78
C LYS A 394 9.52 -18.84 11.02
N ARG A 395 9.95 -18.03 12.01
CA ARG A 395 9.16 -17.78 13.24
C ARG A 395 7.89 -16.98 12.93
N LEU A 396 7.99 -15.99 12.06
CA LEU A 396 6.86 -15.17 11.62
C LEU A 396 5.84 -16.01 10.86
N TYR A 397 6.30 -16.89 9.97
CA TYR A 397 5.46 -17.73 9.12
C TYR A 397 4.56 -18.66 9.93
N SER A 398 5.07 -19.20 11.03
CA SER A 398 4.26 -20.03 11.95
C SER A 398 3.10 -19.24 12.55
N LYS A 399 3.30 -17.97 12.91
CA LYS A 399 2.22 -17.11 13.44
C LYS A 399 1.27 -16.63 12.35
N PHE A 400 1.82 -16.32 11.18
CA PHE A 400 1.07 -15.96 9.98
C PHE A 400 0.09 -17.07 9.60
N TYR A 401 0.52 -18.32 9.61
CA TYR A 401 -0.36 -19.47 9.35
C TYR A 401 -1.59 -19.50 10.28
N TRP A 402 -1.40 -19.22 11.58
CA TRP A 402 -2.51 -19.13 12.53
C TRP A 402 -3.47 -17.99 12.23
N GLU A 403 -2.92 -16.82 11.89
CA GLU A 403 -3.70 -15.63 11.52
C GLU A 403 -4.57 -15.91 10.28
N GLU A 404 -3.99 -16.47 9.22
CA GLU A 404 -4.68 -16.78 7.97
C GLU A 404 -5.76 -17.86 8.17
N CYS A 405 -5.48 -18.88 8.99
CA CYS A 405 -6.48 -19.88 9.37
C CYS A 405 -7.73 -19.25 10.01
N VAL A 406 -7.54 -18.34 10.97
CA VAL A 406 -8.68 -17.69 11.63
C VAL A 406 -9.39 -16.71 10.68
N TYR A 407 -8.62 -15.98 9.87
CA TYR A 407 -9.15 -15.02 8.90
C TYR A 407 -10.07 -15.71 7.88
N HIS A 408 -9.55 -16.69 7.14
CA HIS A 408 -10.31 -17.36 6.08
C HIS A 408 -11.42 -18.27 6.63
N ALA A 409 -11.28 -18.83 7.83
CA ALA A 409 -12.36 -19.62 8.44
C ALA A 409 -13.57 -18.74 8.74
N ARG A 410 -13.34 -17.54 9.29
CA ARG A 410 -14.40 -16.56 9.55
C ARG A 410 -15.02 -16.04 8.25
N GLU A 411 -14.21 -15.83 7.22
CA GLU A 411 -14.68 -15.41 5.90
C GLU A 411 -15.58 -16.48 5.26
N LEU A 412 -15.14 -17.75 5.21
CA LEU A 412 -15.94 -18.83 4.64
C LEU A 412 -17.22 -19.12 5.45
N ASP A 413 -17.19 -18.97 6.78
CA ASP A 413 -18.39 -19.07 7.63
C ASP A 413 -19.35 -17.88 7.41
N SER A 414 -18.83 -16.66 7.27
CA SER A 414 -19.65 -15.49 6.94
C SER A 414 -20.32 -15.66 5.57
N MET A 415 -19.68 -16.33 4.62
CA MET A 415 -20.26 -16.70 3.32
C MET A 415 -21.26 -17.87 3.39
N GLY A 416 -21.38 -18.56 4.53
CA GLY A 416 -22.17 -19.79 4.64
C GLY A 416 -21.54 -20.99 3.91
N LEU A 417 -20.27 -20.87 3.53
CA LEU A 417 -19.50 -21.91 2.83
C LEU A 417 -18.77 -22.84 3.79
N TRP A 418 -18.74 -22.55 5.10
CA TRP A 418 -18.03 -23.36 6.09
C TRP A 418 -18.39 -24.85 6.05
N LYS A 419 -19.66 -25.17 5.77
CA LYS A 419 -20.15 -26.56 5.72
C LYS A 419 -19.95 -27.23 4.35
N THR A 420 -19.62 -26.49 3.30
CA THR A 420 -19.49 -27.01 1.94
C THR A 420 -18.12 -27.64 1.67
N SER A 421 -17.94 -28.23 0.49
CA SER A 421 -16.65 -28.77 0.04
C SER A 421 -15.56 -27.71 -0.13
N LYS A 422 -15.92 -26.45 -0.39
CA LYS A 422 -14.97 -25.33 -0.52
C LYS A 422 -14.16 -25.10 0.75
N SER A 423 -14.72 -25.44 1.91
CA SER A 423 -14.03 -25.34 3.21
C SER A 423 -13.27 -26.61 3.62
N ASN A 424 -13.15 -27.63 2.75
CA ASN A 424 -12.43 -28.86 3.10
C ASN A 424 -10.96 -28.58 3.41
N HIS A 425 -10.30 -27.76 2.60
CA HIS A 425 -8.90 -27.38 2.77
C HIS A 425 -8.63 -26.80 4.14
N ILE A 426 -9.37 -25.75 4.49
CA ILE A 426 -9.20 -25.04 5.75
C ILE A 426 -9.59 -25.91 6.95
N ARG A 427 -10.65 -26.72 6.85
CA ARG A 427 -11.03 -27.65 7.93
C ARG A 427 -9.95 -28.70 8.18
N GLN A 428 -9.28 -29.19 7.13
CA GLN A 428 -8.19 -30.15 7.26
C GLN A 428 -6.93 -29.49 7.84
N GLN A 429 -6.44 -28.43 7.21
CA GLN A 429 -5.19 -27.76 7.59
C GLN A 429 -5.30 -27.08 8.97
N CYS A 430 -6.37 -26.35 9.21
CA CYS A 430 -6.53 -25.50 10.40
C CYS A 430 -7.29 -26.19 11.55
N SER A 431 -7.62 -27.49 11.44
CA SER A 431 -8.40 -28.25 12.44
C SER A 431 -7.97 -27.98 13.89
N ARG A 432 -6.67 -28.14 14.19
CA ARG A 432 -6.11 -27.93 15.54
C ARG A 432 -6.20 -26.47 16.01
N ILE A 433 -6.01 -25.52 15.10
CA ILE A 433 -6.06 -24.08 15.40
C ILE A 433 -7.49 -23.69 15.77
N ILE A 434 -8.45 -24.18 14.98
CA ILE A 434 -9.87 -23.86 15.13
C ILE A 434 -10.44 -24.52 16.39
N GLN A 435 -10.08 -25.78 16.69
CA GLN A 435 -10.49 -26.45 17.93
C GLN A 435 -10.01 -25.71 19.19
N ASN A 436 -8.78 -25.24 19.20
CA ASN A 436 -8.24 -24.45 20.31
C ASN A 436 -8.95 -23.09 20.45
N TRP A 437 -9.37 -22.49 19.33
CA TRP A 437 -10.10 -21.23 19.31
C TRP A 437 -11.54 -21.37 19.83
N GLU A 438 -12.24 -22.44 19.45
CA GLU A 438 -13.60 -22.75 19.96
C GLU A 438 -13.59 -22.94 21.49
N GLN A 439 -12.56 -23.58 22.03
CA GLN A 439 -12.38 -23.72 23.49
C GLN A 439 -12.15 -22.37 24.19
N GLN A 440 -11.46 -21.42 23.55
CA GLN A 440 -11.26 -20.08 24.09
C GLN A 440 -12.52 -19.23 24.04
N GLN A 441 -13.35 -19.36 23.00
CA GLN A 441 -14.63 -18.63 22.92
C GLN A 441 -15.64 -19.09 23.98
N GLN A 442 -15.67 -20.38 24.31
CA GLN A 442 -16.54 -20.89 25.39
C GLN A 442 -16.19 -20.31 26.77
N GLN A 443 -14.99 -19.75 26.94
CA GLN A 443 -14.57 -19.09 28.20
C GLN A 443 -14.88 -17.59 28.26
N GLN A 444 -15.36 -16.96 27.17
CA GLN A 444 -15.81 -15.56 27.17
C GLN A 444 -17.07 -15.35 26.31
N PRO A 445 -18.28 -15.53 26.88
CA PRO A 445 -19.50 -15.13 26.18
C PRO A 445 -19.56 -13.60 26.11
N TYR A 446 -19.37 -13.03 24.93
CA TYR A 446 -19.77 -11.65 24.66
C TYR A 446 -21.31 -11.58 24.72
N HIS A 447 -21.84 -10.94 25.75
CA HIS A 447 -23.27 -10.64 25.87
C HIS A 447 -23.69 -9.65 24.79
N ILE A 448 -24.20 -10.14 23.67
CA ILE A 448 -24.96 -9.33 22.71
C ILE A 448 -26.36 -9.14 23.30
N ASN A 449 -26.63 -7.98 23.89
CA ASN A 449 -27.99 -7.60 24.27
C ASN A 449 -28.84 -7.44 22.99
N ARG A 450 -29.65 -8.46 22.67
CA ARG A 450 -30.76 -8.34 21.71
C ARG A 450 -31.81 -7.39 22.29
N PHE A 451 -31.80 -6.14 21.85
CA PHE A 451 -32.99 -5.30 21.96
C PHE A 451 -33.94 -5.68 20.81
N ALA A 452 -35.06 -6.29 21.15
CA ALA A 452 -36.18 -6.50 20.24
C ALA A 452 -36.85 -5.15 19.96
N MET A 453 -36.87 -4.71 18.71
CA MET A 453 -37.71 -3.59 18.28
C MET A 453 -39.02 -4.13 17.73
N THR A 454 -40.11 -3.81 18.43
CA THR A 454 -41.49 -4.05 18.02
C THR A 454 -41.88 -3.01 16.96
N THR A 455 -42.26 -3.46 15.77
CA THR A 455 -42.75 -2.59 14.68
C THR A 455 -44.27 -2.46 14.73
N THR A 456 -44.77 -1.23 14.85
CA THR A 456 -46.14 -0.85 14.46
C THR A 456 -46.08 -0.04 13.16
N PRO A 457 -46.93 -0.33 12.15
CA PRO A 457 -46.93 0.39 10.89
C PRO A 457 -47.86 1.61 10.96
N THR A 458 -47.35 2.79 10.58
CA THR A 458 -48.18 3.97 10.32
C THR A 458 -48.08 4.33 8.85
N THR A 459 -49.20 4.18 8.17
CA THR A 459 -49.49 4.57 6.79
C THR A 459 -49.59 6.10 6.71
N THR A 460 -48.92 6.74 5.76
CA THR A 460 -49.20 8.14 5.42
C THR A 460 -49.30 8.33 3.92
N ALA A 461 -50.41 8.96 3.54
CA ALA A 461 -50.92 9.12 2.19
C ALA A 461 -50.11 10.10 1.32
N THR A 462 -50.13 9.83 0.03
CA THR A 462 -49.60 10.64 -1.06
C THR A 462 -50.61 11.74 -1.41
N THR A 463 -50.20 13.01 -1.34
CA THR A 463 -50.96 14.14 -1.88
C THR A 463 -50.18 14.75 -3.05
N THR A 464 -50.75 14.60 -4.23
CA THR A 464 -50.35 15.21 -5.50
C THR A 464 -50.78 16.67 -5.53
N THR A 465 -49.86 17.59 -5.81
CA THR A 465 -50.17 18.96 -6.22
C THR A 465 -49.40 19.33 -7.48
N THR A 466 -50.17 19.47 -8.55
CA THR A 466 -49.84 20.10 -9.83
C THR A 466 -49.78 21.61 -9.69
N THR A 467 -48.73 22.26 -10.20
CA THR A 467 -48.77 23.66 -10.66
C THR A 467 -47.78 23.92 -11.79
N THR A 468 -48.35 24.05 -12.99
CA THR A 468 -48.14 25.09 -14.02
C THR A 468 -46.76 25.72 -14.27
N ASP A 469 -46.41 25.59 -15.54
CA ASP A 469 -45.36 26.17 -16.37
C ASP A 469 -45.47 27.70 -16.51
N MET A 470 -44.35 28.43 -16.43
CA MET A 470 -44.17 29.81 -16.91
C MET A 470 -42.70 30.04 -17.29
N SER A 471 -42.49 30.25 -18.59
CA SER A 471 -41.21 30.45 -19.27
C SER A 471 -40.63 31.86 -19.12
N GLY A 472 -39.31 31.98 -18.92
CA GLY A 472 -38.51 33.21 -19.03
C GLY A 472 -37.02 32.90 -19.29
N PRO A 473 -36.25 33.80 -19.95
CA PRO A 473 -35.17 33.42 -20.87
C PRO A 473 -33.86 32.98 -20.20
N GLN A 474 -33.26 31.94 -20.77
CA GLN A 474 -32.03 31.28 -20.32
C GLN A 474 -30.78 32.14 -20.55
N ARG A 475 -29.95 32.27 -19.50
CA ARG A 475 -28.51 32.53 -19.63
C ARG A 475 -27.76 31.19 -19.60
N PRO A 476 -26.63 31.05 -20.30
CA PRO A 476 -25.96 29.76 -20.45
C PRO A 476 -25.42 29.27 -19.09
N ILE A 477 -26.00 28.18 -18.60
CA ILE A 477 -25.55 27.46 -17.41
C ILE A 477 -24.36 26.60 -17.83
N SER A 478 -23.21 26.88 -17.25
CA SER A 478 -22.05 26.00 -17.18
C SER A 478 -22.50 24.64 -16.64
N THR A 479 -22.34 23.58 -17.43
CA THR A 479 -22.76 22.22 -17.07
C THR A 479 -21.75 21.61 -16.09
N THR A 480 -22.01 21.73 -14.78
CA THR A 480 -21.39 20.88 -13.76
C THR A 480 -21.95 19.45 -13.91
N PRO A 481 -21.13 18.39 -13.86
CA PRO A 481 -21.64 17.02 -13.98
C PRO A 481 -22.60 16.69 -12.82
N ALA A 482 -23.79 16.19 -13.14
CA ALA A 482 -24.80 15.82 -12.15
C ALA A 482 -24.33 14.66 -11.26
N PHE A 483 -24.62 14.76 -9.96
CA PHE A 483 -24.41 13.70 -8.97
C PHE A 483 -25.15 12.42 -9.38
N GLN A 484 -24.42 11.31 -9.59
CA GLN A 484 -25.01 10.00 -9.90
C GLN A 484 -24.79 9.03 -8.73
N SER A 485 -25.89 8.57 -8.13
CA SER A 485 -25.85 7.57 -7.06
C SER A 485 -25.57 6.16 -7.56
N ILE A 486 -25.84 5.92 -8.84
CA ILE A 486 -25.64 4.64 -9.52
C ILE A 486 -24.64 4.85 -10.66
N GLY A 487 -23.57 4.07 -10.62
CA GLY A 487 -22.55 4.01 -11.66
C GLY A 487 -22.83 2.93 -12.68
N TYR A 488 -22.51 3.16 -13.96
CA TYR A 488 -22.46 2.12 -14.98
C TYR A 488 -21.04 1.97 -15.55
N ASP A 489 -20.57 0.73 -15.65
CA ASP A 489 -19.32 0.34 -16.31
C ASP A 489 -19.67 -0.40 -17.61
N GLU A 490 -19.42 0.28 -18.74
CA GLU A 490 -19.72 -0.24 -20.08
C GLU A 490 -18.92 -1.49 -20.44
N ARG A 491 -17.69 -1.64 -19.89
CA ARG A 491 -16.81 -2.77 -20.23
C ARG A 491 -17.33 -4.07 -19.65
N GLU A 492 -17.83 -4.01 -18.42
CA GLU A 492 -18.35 -5.19 -17.72
C GLU A 492 -19.88 -5.31 -17.80
N LYS A 493 -20.55 -4.31 -18.36
CA LYS A 493 -22.02 -4.18 -18.36
C LYS A 493 -22.60 -4.29 -16.95
N ARG A 494 -21.93 -3.64 -16.00
CA ARG A 494 -22.27 -3.69 -14.56
C ARG A 494 -22.72 -2.35 -14.04
N THR A 495 -23.75 -2.35 -13.20
CA THR A 495 -24.17 -1.20 -12.40
C THR A 495 -23.69 -1.34 -10.96
N TYR A 496 -23.32 -0.21 -10.36
CA TYR A 496 -22.80 -0.12 -9.00
C TYR A 496 -23.63 0.89 -8.22
N GLU A 497 -24.17 0.45 -7.10
CA GLU A 497 -25.05 1.23 -6.24
C GLU A 497 -24.50 1.23 -4.81
N LEU A 498 -24.45 2.40 -4.18
CA LEU A 498 -24.00 2.56 -2.79
C LEU A 498 -25.17 2.90 -1.88
N VAL A 499 -25.29 2.20 -0.76
CA VAL A 499 -26.34 2.42 0.24
C VAL A 499 -25.71 2.65 1.61
N VAL A 500 -26.01 3.78 2.26
CA VAL A 500 -25.55 4.03 3.63
C VAL A 500 -26.43 3.26 4.60
N CYS A 501 -25.96 2.11 5.08
CA CYS A 501 -26.70 1.21 5.97
C CYS A 501 -26.67 1.68 7.44
N GLN A 502 -25.60 2.35 7.86
CA GLN A 502 -25.49 2.97 9.18
C GLN A 502 -25.08 4.43 9.01
N GLN A 503 -25.99 5.33 9.37
CA GLN A 503 -25.79 6.77 9.26
C GLN A 503 -24.92 7.31 10.42
N PRO A 504 -24.02 8.28 10.18
CA PRO A 504 -23.44 9.06 11.26
C PRO A 504 -24.53 9.91 11.94
N LEU A 505 -24.56 9.96 13.27
CA LEU A 505 -25.56 10.75 13.99
C LEU A 505 -24.95 11.95 14.70
N HIS A 506 -23.79 11.78 15.31
CA HIS A 506 -23.09 12.85 15.99
C HIS A 506 -21.59 12.59 16.13
N ALA A 507 -20.83 13.66 16.38
CA ALA A 507 -19.43 13.53 16.76
C ALA A 507 -19.03 14.57 17.80
N ARG A 508 -17.87 14.36 18.43
CA ARG A 508 -17.20 15.39 19.22
C ARG A 508 -16.08 16.01 18.39
N MET A 509 -16.00 17.33 18.39
CA MET A 509 -14.85 18.00 17.81
C MET A 509 -13.57 17.56 18.54
N CYS A 510 -12.53 17.24 17.79
CA CYS A 510 -11.24 16.79 18.35
C CYS A 510 -10.25 17.96 18.54
N GLY A 511 -10.56 19.14 17.99
CA GLY A 511 -9.66 20.28 17.98
C GLY A 511 -8.38 20.00 17.18
N PHE A 512 -7.30 20.71 17.53
CA PHE A 512 -6.04 20.69 16.80
C PHE A 512 -4.94 19.82 17.44
N GLY A 513 -5.18 19.29 18.64
CA GLY A 513 -4.30 18.30 19.27
C GLY A 513 -4.61 16.88 18.82
N GLU A 514 -3.61 16.00 18.75
CA GLU A 514 -3.80 14.59 18.34
C GLU A 514 -4.35 13.69 19.45
N LYS A 515 -4.26 14.10 20.72
CA LYS A 515 -4.51 13.22 21.89
C LYS A 515 -5.99 12.98 22.24
N ASP A 516 -6.94 13.82 21.82
CA ASP A 516 -8.39 13.68 22.13
C ASP A 516 -9.19 13.39 20.86
N ARG A 517 -8.73 12.42 20.05
CA ARG A 517 -9.46 11.98 18.86
C ARG A 517 -10.65 11.11 19.28
N ARG A 518 -11.85 11.50 18.86
CA ARG A 518 -13.08 10.72 19.06
C ARG A 518 -13.74 10.42 17.73
N PRO A 519 -13.97 9.14 17.42
CA PRO A 519 -14.67 8.77 16.21
C PRO A 519 -16.10 9.35 16.16
N ILE A 520 -16.62 9.55 14.95
CA ILE A 520 -18.03 9.78 14.67
C ILE A 520 -18.81 8.55 15.17
N ASP A 521 -19.95 8.80 15.81
CA ASP A 521 -20.79 7.76 16.40
C ASP A 521 -22.25 7.88 15.90
N PRO A 522 -22.88 6.75 15.50
CA PRO A 522 -22.25 5.46 15.23
C PRO A 522 -21.33 5.53 13.98
N PRO A 523 -20.39 4.58 13.81
CA PRO A 523 -19.46 4.61 12.68
C PRO A 523 -20.20 4.38 11.36
N PRO A 524 -19.94 5.16 10.29
CA PRO A 524 -20.63 4.95 9.03
C PRO A 524 -20.34 3.58 8.41
N ILE A 525 -21.40 2.92 7.91
CA ILE A 525 -21.31 1.66 7.17
C ILE A 525 -22.05 1.82 5.84
N VAL A 526 -21.38 1.52 4.73
CA VAL A 526 -21.92 1.65 3.37
C VAL A 526 -21.89 0.29 2.67
N GLN A 527 -23.01 -0.14 2.11
CA GLN A 527 -23.11 -1.36 1.29
C GLN A 527 -22.88 -1.04 -0.18
N LEU A 528 -22.18 -1.93 -0.88
CA LEU A 528 -22.09 -1.95 -2.33
C LEU A 528 -22.99 -3.04 -2.91
N ILE A 529 -23.82 -2.65 -3.88
CA ILE A 529 -24.68 -3.53 -4.66
C ILE A 529 -24.16 -3.50 -6.10
N VAL A 530 -23.84 -4.68 -6.64
CA VAL A 530 -23.36 -4.84 -8.03
C VAL A 530 -24.37 -5.68 -8.81
N LYS A 531 -24.84 -5.16 -9.93
CA LYS A 531 -25.75 -5.88 -10.84
C LYS A 531 -25.12 -5.94 -12.23
N GLN A 532 -25.33 -7.04 -12.95
CA GLN A 532 -24.95 -7.20 -14.35
C GLN A 532 -26.22 -7.46 -15.16
N ASN A 533 -26.52 -6.60 -16.14
CA ASN A 533 -27.80 -6.61 -16.85
C ASN A 533 -29.00 -6.68 -15.87
N ASP A 534 -28.98 -5.84 -14.83
CA ASP A 534 -29.98 -5.76 -13.74
C ASP A 534 -30.13 -7.00 -12.82
N VAL A 535 -29.33 -8.04 -13.03
CA VAL A 535 -29.28 -9.22 -12.14
C VAL A 535 -28.16 -9.07 -11.11
N PRO A 536 -28.39 -9.31 -9.81
CA PRO A 536 -27.34 -9.30 -8.80
C PRO A 536 -26.20 -10.26 -9.18
N VAL A 537 -24.98 -9.75 -9.15
CA VAL A 537 -23.78 -10.55 -9.42
C VAL A 537 -23.43 -11.38 -8.20
N ASP A 538 -22.98 -12.62 -8.41
CA ASP A 538 -22.41 -13.42 -7.32
C ASP A 538 -21.18 -12.70 -6.74
N ILE A 539 -21.22 -12.42 -5.44
CA ILE A 539 -20.17 -11.69 -4.73
C ILE A 539 -18.82 -12.38 -4.88
N GLN A 540 -18.79 -13.72 -4.99
CA GLN A 540 -17.55 -14.47 -5.16
C GLN A 540 -16.87 -14.22 -6.52
N SER A 541 -17.62 -13.77 -7.52
CA SER A 541 -17.10 -13.44 -8.84
C SER A 541 -16.60 -11.99 -8.95
N LEU A 542 -16.73 -11.19 -7.89
CA LEU A 542 -16.32 -9.79 -7.89
C LEU A 542 -14.83 -9.66 -7.59
N GLN A 543 -14.19 -8.72 -8.27
CA GLN A 543 -12.80 -8.36 -8.03
C GLN A 543 -12.70 -7.43 -6.81
N ILE A 544 -12.97 -7.98 -5.63
CA ILE A 544 -13.05 -7.30 -4.33
C ILE A 544 -11.84 -6.37 -4.03
N PRO A 545 -10.56 -6.76 -4.29
CA PRO A 545 -9.41 -5.93 -3.86
C PRO A 545 -9.27 -4.60 -4.61
N PHE A 546 -10.00 -4.39 -5.70
CA PHE A 546 -9.91 -3.17 -6.52
C PHE A 546 -10.97 -2.12 -6.17
N PHE A 547 -11.96 -2.47 -5.34
CA PHE A 547 -12.91 -1.48 -4.85
C PHE A 547 -12.34 -0.72 -3.66
N VAL A 548 -12.41 0.59 -3.75
CA VAL A 548 -11.97 1.50 -2.70
C VAL A 548 -13.06 2.54 -2.50
N LEU A 549 -13.52 2.71 -1.25
CA LEU A 549 -14.47 3.76 -0.91
C LEU A 549 -13.75 4.87 -0.15
N HIS A 550 -13.74 6.07 -0.71
CA HIS A 550 -13.16 7.25 -0.07
C HIS A 550 -14.27 8.15 0.50
N VAL A 551 -14.05 8.69 1.69
CA VAL A 551 -14.97 9.61 2.35
C VAL A 551 -14.42 11.04 2.36
N THR A 552 -15.28 12.00 2.04
CA THR A 552 -14.99 13.44 2.12
C THR A 552 -16.03 14.15 2.97
N LEU A 553 -15.61 15.20 3.69
CA LEU A 553 -16.51 16.02 4.51
C LEU A 553 -17.11 17.15 3.67
N TRP A 554 -18.43 17.31 3.76
CA TRP A 554 -19.20 18.31 3.01
C TRP A 554 -20.08 19.13 3.94
N SER A 555 -20.51 20.30 3.48
CA SER A 555 -21.57 21.08 4.12
C SER A 555 -22.87 20.26 4.24
N ASP A 556 -23.75 20.68 5.14
CA ASP A 556 -25.01 19.98 5.42
C ASP A 556 -26.00 20.00 4.24
N ASP A 557 -25.92 21.02 3.40
CA ASP A 557 -26.63 21.16 2.12
C ASP A 557 -25.98 20.41 0.95
N ARG A 558 -24.82 19.77 1.16
CA ARG A 558 -24.07 18.95 0.17
C ARG A 558 -23.50 19.75 -1.01
N THR A 559 -23.31 21.06 -0.87
CA THR A 559 -22.83 21.93 -1.96
C THR A 559 -21.33 22.21 -1.91
N GLU A 560 -20.73 22.27 -0.71
CA GLU A 560 -19.34 22.66 -0.52
C GLU A 560 -18.52 21.61 0.23
N GLU A 561 -17.34 21.27 -0.28
CA GLU A 561 -16.38 20.42 0.44
C GLU A 561 -15.76 21.19 1.62
N ARG A 562 -15.73 20.57 2.80
CA ARG A 562 -15.28 21.16 4.08
C ARG A 562 -14.05 20.44 4.67
N ASN A 563 -13.27 19.75 3.84
CA ASN A 563 -12.12 18.96 4.30
C ASN A 563 -10.94 19.77 4.83
N ILE A 564 -10.82 21.06 4.48
CA ILE A 564 -9.68 21.92 4.83
C ILE A 564 -10.19 23.27 5.32
N ILE A 565 -9.59 23.77 6.41
CA ILE A 565 -9.72 25.16 6.84
C ILE A 565 -8.40 25.88 6.50
N SER A 566 -8.51 26.96 5.74
CA SER A 566 -7.37 27.79 5.35
C SER A 566 -7.23 28.97 6.30
N ASN A 567 -6.13 29.00 7.06
CA ASN A 567 -5.66 30.17 7.80
C ASN A 567 -4.22 30.45 7.36
N PRO A 568 -4.01 31.20 6.25
CA PRO A 568 -2.67 31.40 5.68
C PRO A 568 -1.65 31.86 6.74
N PRO A 569 -0.45 31.26 6.80
CA PRO A 569 0.14 30.31 5.86
C PRO A 569 -0.17 28.83 6.13
N LYS A 570 -1.06 28.52 7.11
CA LYS A 570 -1.35 27.14 7.53
C LYS A 570 -2.73 26.67 7.03
N CYS A 571 -2.71 25.67 6.15
CA CYS A 571 -3.90 24.90 5.82
C CYS A 571 -4.01 23.71 6.78
N THR A 572 -5.18 23.50 7.39
CA THR A 572 -5.39 22.39 8.32
C THR A 572 -6.53 21.50 7.85
N ARG A 573 -6.27 20.19 7.78
CA ARG A 573 -7.29 19.19 7.46
C ARG A 573 -8.29 19.03 8.60
N VAL A 574 -9.58 19.09 8.29
CA VAL A 574 -10.69 19.04 9.23
C VAL A 574 -11.13 17.60 9.50
N LEU A 575 -11.32 16.81 8.44
CA LEU A 575 -11.65 15.39 8.54
C LEU A 575 -10.36 14.58 8.72
N MET A 576 -10.34 13.77 9.76
CA MET A 576 -9.18 13.02 10.24
C MET A 576 -9.52 11.54 10.39
N GLY A 577 -8.48 10.72 10.50
CA GLY A 577 -8.59 9.27 10.66
C GLY A 577 -8.46 8.52 9.34
N SER A 578 -9.07 7.35 9.26
CA SER A 578 -9.03 6.45 8.10
C SER A 578 -10.10 6.84 7.09
N LEU A 579 -9.72 7.67 6.10
CA LEU A 579 -10.65 8.23 5.10
C LEU A 579 -10.94 7.31 3.91
N VAL A 580 -10.34 6.13 3.92
CA VAL A 580 -10.45 5.12 2.86
C VAL A 580 -10.81 3.80 3.52
N SER A 581 -11.71 3.06 2.89
CA SER A 581 -12.13 1.73 3.32
C SER A 581 -12.13 0.79 2.11
N SER A 582 -11.67 -0.44 2.32
CA SER A 582 -11.82 -1.56 1.36
C SER A 582 -13.07 -2.37 1.73
N PRO A 583 -13.74 -3.02 0.76
CA PRO A 583 -14.94 -3.78 1.06
C PRO A 583 -14.62 -4.99 1.93
N SER A 584 -15.51 -5.30 2.85
CA SER A 584 -15.52 -6.53 3.64
C SER A 584 -16.81 -7.30 3.35
N LEU A 585 -16.69 -8.61 3.15
CA LEU A 585 -17.86 -9.46 2.99
C LEU A 585 -18.43 -9.83 4.37
N LEU A 586 -19.61 -9.30 4.67
CA LEU A 586 -20.28 -9.48 5.96
C LEU A 586 -21.73 -9.93 5.75
N LYS A 587 -22.33 -10.42 6.83
CA LYS A 587 -23.77 -10.69 6.91
C LYS A 587 -24.51 -9.52 7.55
N ASN A 588 -25.64 -9.13 6.97
CA ASN A 588 -26.52 -8.13 7.56
C ASN A 588 -27.32 -8.71 8.74
N ALA A 589 -28.18 -7.90 9.37
CA ALA A 589 -29.03 -8.32 10.48
C ALA A 589 -30.05 -9.43 10.12
N LYS A 590 -30.31 -9.65 8.82
CA LYS A 590 -31.15 -10.73 8.28
C LYS A 590 -30.33 -11.96 7.89
N ASN A 591 -29.02 -11.98 8.20
CA ASN A 591 -28.08 -13.05 7.86
C ASN A 591 -27.82 -13.21 6.35
N GLU A 592 -28.07 -12.18 5.55
CA GLU A 592 -27.80 -12.15 4.12
C GLU A 592 -26.39 -11.58 3.86
N PRO A 593 -25.58 -12.21 2.98
CA PRO A 593 -24.24 -11.74 2.66
C PRO A 593 -24.27 -10.46 1.81
N GLY A 594 -23.31 -9.57 2.02
CA GLY A 594 -23.14 -8.35 1.24
C GLY A 594 -21.74 -7.75 1.38
N LEU A 595 -21.37 -6.86 0.45
CA LEU A 595 -20.11 -6.12 0.51
C LEU A 595 -20.31 -4.81 1.26
N TYR A 596 -19.59 -4.64 2.37
CA TYR A 596 -19.72 -3.49 3.26
C TYR A 596 -18.39 -2.76 3.45
N PHE A 597 -18.44 -1.44 3.44
CA PHE A 597 -17.35 -0.54 3.79
C PHE A 597 -17.64 0.06 5.16
N ALA A 598 -16.74 -0.13 6.12
CA ALA A 598 -16.87 0.43 7.46
C ALA A 598 -15.84 1.55 7.67
N PHE A 599 -16.28 2.62 8.34
CA PHE A 599 -15.44 3.75 8.74
C PHE A 599 -15.46 3.94 10.26
N PRO A 600 -14.85 3.01 11.04
CA PRO A 600 -14.83 3.09 12.50
C PRO A 600 -13.94 4.21 13.05
N ASP A 601 -13.15 4.83 12.19
CA ASP A 601 -12.11 5.78 12.57
C ASP A 601 -12.19 7.07 11.76
N LEU A 602 -13.28 7.81 11.91
CA LEU A 602 -13.44 9.15 11.35
C LEU A 602 -13.63 10.17 12.45
N SER A 603 -12.90 11.27 12.40
CA SER A 603 -12.99 12.33 13.40
C SER A 603 -12.97 13.70 12.76
N ILE A 604 -13.63 14.67 13.39
CA ILE A 604 -13.76 16.03 12.84
C ILE A 604 -13.15 17.01 13.83
N ARG A 605 -12.30 17.92 13.35
CA ARG A 605 -11.58 18.87 14.21
C ARG A 605 -12.46 20.00 14.72
N THR A 606 -13.44 20.43 13.93
CA THR A 606 -14.26 21.62 14.20
C THR A 606 -15.71 21.28 14.48
N GLU A 607 -16.36 22.08 15.32
CA GLU A 607 -17.80 21.99 15.49
C GLU A 607 -18.54 22.50 14.23
N GLY A 608 -19.72 21.96 13.99
CA GLY A 608 -20.53 22.30 12.82
C GLY A 608 -21.54 21.21 12.46
N ARG A 609 -22.32 21.47 11.42
CA ARG A 609 -23.21 20.48 10.81
C ARG A 609 -22.65 20.11 9.44
N TYR A 610 -22.58 18.81 9.17
CA TYR A 610 -21.88 18.29 8.00
C TYR A 610 -22.63 17.10 7.40
N THR A 611 -22.26 16.75 6.16
CA THR A 611 -22.56 15.45 5.54
C THR A 611 -21.25 14.76 5.16
N LEU A 612 -21.27 13.43 5.00
CA LEU A 612 -20.17 12.66 4.45
C LEU A 612 -20.52 12.24 3.02
N ARG A 613 -19.63 12.50 2.07
CA ARG A 613 -19.72 11.97 0.70
C ARG A 613 -18.81 10.77 0.55
N PHE A 614 -19.38 9.62 0.24
CA PHE A 614 -18.67 8.38 -0.06
C PHE A 614 -18.55 8.25 -1.58
N SER A 615 -17.33 8.06 -2.07
CA SER A 615 -17.03 7.94 -3.50
C SER A 615 -16.32 6.62 -3.77
N LEU A 616 -16.98 5.75 -4.52
CA LEU A 616 -16.46 4.45 -4.90
C LEU A 616 -15.53 4.61 -6.10
N MET A 617 -14.34 4.06 -5.96
CA MET A 617 -13.40 3.85 -7.05
C MET A 617 -13.29 2.35 -7.29
N LYS A 618 -13.13 1.99 -8.56
CA LYS A 618 -12.72 0.66 -8.98
C LYS A 618 -11.40 0.82 -9.69
N LEU A 619 -10.32 0.42 -9.03
CA LEU A 619 -8.96 0.57 -9.54
C LEU A 619 -8.72 -0.46 -10.66
N ALA A 620 -8.41 0.00 -11.86
CA ALA A 620 -7.97 -0.86 -12.96
C ALA A 620 -6.44 -0.78 -13.13
N ASN A 621 -5.85 -1.70 -13.90
CA ASN A 621 -4.42 -1.66 -14.24
C ASN A 621 -4.01 -0.31 -14.83
N SER A 622 -4.88 0.27 -15.66
CA SER A 622 -4.68 1.60 -16.23
C SER A 622 -4.57 2.69 -15.17
N ASP A 623 -5.24 2.58 -14.02
CA ASP A 623 -5.26 3.61 -12.97
C ASP A 623 -3.92 3.79 -12.24
N PHE A 624 -3.03 2.84 -12.43
CA PHE A 624 -1.67 2.86 -11.89
C PHE A 624 -0.62 3.32 -12.93
N GLN A 625 -1.03 3.64 -14.17
CA GLN A 625 -0.17 4.26 -15.17
C GLN A 625 0.01 5.77 -14.92
N GLU A 626 1.03 6.35 -15.55
CA GLU A 626 1.35 7.77 -15.40
C GLU A 626 0.18 8.65 -15.86
N ASN A 627 -0.22 9.61 -15.01
CA ASN A 627 -1.38 10.50 -15.21
C ASN A 627 -2.76 9.82 -15.27
N ALA A 628 -2.86 8.55 -14.88
CA ALA A 628 -4.12 7.85 -14.94
C ALA A 628 -5.15 8.41 -13.97
N LYS A 629 -6.36 8.65 -14.51
CA LYS A 629 -7.49 9.20 -13.80
C LYS A 629 -8.41 8.07 -13.35
N SER A 630 -8.34 7.71 -12.07
CA SER A 630 -9.27 6.73 -11.51
C SER A 630 -10.68 7.31 -11.52
N LYS A 631 -11.56 6.65 -12.27
CA LYS A 631 -12.96 7.06 -12.41
C LYS A 631 -13.69 6.79 -11.09
N ILE A 632 -14.48 7.77 -10.66
CA ILE A 632 -15.46 7.53 -9.60
C ILE A 632 -16.61 6.74 -10.22
N VAL A 633 -16.84 5.54 -9.72
CA VAL A 633 -17.84 4.63 -10.24
C VAL A 633 -19.21 4.99 -9.70
N ALA A 634 -19.35 5.17 -8.38
CA ALA A 634 -20.62 5.52 -7.74
C ALA A 634 -20.38 6.44 -6.55
N GLN A 635 -21.39 7.22 -6.14
CA GLN A 635 -21.29 8.11 -4.99
C GLN A 635 -22.57 8.08 -4.13
N VAL A 636 -22.44 8.29 -2.82
CA VAL A 636 -23.60 8.49 -1.95
C VAL A 636 -23.26 9.47 -0.84
N PHE A 637 -24.24 10.30 -0.45
CA PHE A 637 -24.12 11.16 0.73
C PHE A 637 -24.78 10.51 1.94
N SER A 638 -24.20 10.73 3.11
CA SER A 638 -24.88 10.47 4.38
C SER A 638 -26.01 11.47 4.63
N ASP A 639 -26.79 11.18 5.66
CA ASP A 639 -27.65 12.18 6.27
C ASP A 639 -26.81 13.25 6.99
N PRO A 640 -27.32 14.48 7.15
CA PRO A 640 -26.62 15.53 7.90
C PRO A 640 -26.52 15.19 9.39
N PHE A 641 -25.34 15.38 9.98
CA PHE A 641 -25.07 15.10 11.39
C PHE A 641 -24.33 16.26 12.06
N THR A 642 -24.37 16.30 13.39
CA THR A 642 -23.82 17.43 14.16
C THR A 642 -22.54 17.05 14.89
N VAL A 643 -21.52 17.90 14.77
CA VAL A 643 -20.27 17.83 15.51
C VAL A 643 -20.31 18.86 16.63
N TYR A 644 -20.32 18.36 17.87
CA TYR A 644 -20.44 19.19 19.06
C TYR A 644 -19.08 19.58 19.62
N SER A 645 -18.99 20.79 20.18
CA SER A 645 -17.89 21.16 21.07
C SER A 645 -17.82 20.28 22.32
N ALA A 646 -16.62 20.21 22.93
CA ALA A 646 -16.34 19.35 24.08
C ALA A 646 -17.33 19.54 25.24
N LYS A 647 -17.81 20.77 25.50
CA LYS A 647 -18.79 21.06 26.56
C LYS A 647 -20.22 20.63 26.20
N LYS A 648 -20.66 20.87 24.96
CA LYS A 648 -22.02 20.53 24.50
C LYS A 648 -22.23 19.03 24.30
N ASN A 649 -21.17 18.30 23.93
CA ASN A 649 -21.27 16.86 23.70
C ASN A 649 -21.64 16.09 24.98
N LEU A 650 -21.07 16.46 26.15
CA LEU A 650 -21.37 15.78 27.42
C LEU A 650 -22.85 15.88 27.81
N LEU A 651 -23.45 17.07 27.69
CA LEU A 651 -24.88 17.28 28.00
C LEU A 651 -25.80 16.54 27.01
N ASN A 652 -25.45 16.52 25.73
CA ASN A 652 -26.28 15.86 24.71
C ASN A 652 -26.19 14.33 24.79
N TYR A 653 -25.01 13.78 25.12
CA TYR A 653 -24.86 12.34 25.36
C TYR A 653 -25.68 11.89 26.58
N GLN A 654 -25.67 12.68 27.67
CA GLN A 654 -26.52 12.43 28.83
C GLN A 654 -28.01 12.45 28.48
N ARG A 655 -28.47 13.41 27.66
CA ARG A 655 -29.84 13.45 27.15
C ARG A 655 -30.19 12.29 26.22
N TYR A 656 -29.26 11.86 25.37
CA TYR A 656 -29.46 10.69 24.49
C TYR A 656 -29.66 9.42 25.31
N LEU A 657 -28.83 9.20 26.34
CA LEU A 657 -28.97 8.05 27.24
C LEU A 657 -30.29 8.11 28.03
N GLN A 658 -30.73 9.30 28.45
CA GLN A 658 -32.01 9.50 29.14
C GLN A 658 -33.23 9.26 28.24
N ASN A 659 -33.14 9.52 26.94
CA ASN A 659 -34.24 9.29 26.00
C ASN A 659 -34.32 7.83 25.49
N LYS A 660 -33.31 7.00 25.80
CA LYS A 660 -33.22 5.60 25.35
C LYS A 660 -33.49 4.59 26.49
N ALA A 661 -33.49 5.07 27.74
CA ALA A 661 -33.99 4.38 28.93
C ALA A 661 -35.48 4.67 29.09
#